data_AF-A0A9P6LIM7-F1
#
_entry.id   AF-A0A9P6LIM7-F1
#
_cell.length_a   1.000
_cell.length_b   1.000
_cell.length_c   1.000
_cell.angle_alpha   90.00
_cell.angle_beta   90.00
_cell.angle_gamma   90.00
#
_symmetry.space_group_name_H-M   'P 1'
#
loop_
_entity.id
_entity.type
_entity.pdbx_description
1 polymer ?
#
loop_
_entity_poly.entity_id
_entity_poly.type
_entity_poly.pdbx_seq_one_letter_code
_entity_poly.pdbx_strand_id
1 'polypeptide(L)'
;MRLNLLLVALAGACRVQAASVFAHFMRTDIRLAKEAHIDAFVLNMAHGEAVNEPSLERAFNAAKSEGFKLLFSFDYAGRGPWPKDTVISYLKKYGSTAEYFKHSNGKPLVSTFEGPGNADDWIDIKKQVSCFFIPDWSSEGAKPALTLGGGVADGLFNWAAWPWGPQDMDTYVDASYIGYLDKKPYMMPVSPWFYTNMPGYNKNWLWRGDDMWHDRWIQVIYNQPEYAQIISWNDYGESHHISPVYSHALEAFEIGKAPFNYANNRPHDGWRLTLPFWIDYYKTGKATVTQEGIVTWYRTSPARACSDGGTVGNTASQLQLEFAPETVMQDKIFFSAVLGATAEATVTIGGQTFSPEWSSVPDGGVGVYHGSISFEGLGGDVTVNISRGARVIASVAGAAISAASCDNGRTNWNPWVGSALVPGSVSVTTPRSRGEQGCVMGTGAAGFTELCEFNCKYNYCPVSSCVCTALGAPNKKPTALEVDGFPAKGRSENYMGLCSSACNLGYCPEAYCSHTLQPMIVPTVSEFLPLACRAGTGRAGFEGLTGLCSYACNFGFCPIHVCQCTEKGGLIEPPPQVKGVSGKPIGNVNDEKLCAFACSRGWCPPDACQRVDTSDDEDDDKGPEIDPEDACKDEDITYDKDYTGRVGEYMRWFLMEPEYAATTGRQYITIVNLTPHNFKLTSAQSYQMDEFDWGHIPPGKARQNVAHYTEDVKANPVDDNGEAYYEIEGTNKKFVVRATTHIPDTYPKRVVFDLSGMGKGQREYKVPEQEVPVTLVITGSDSFGFITSLSYGPGNWMRGIKDQIKHRKLVDVIVPGTHDAGMSKITGAILTGATASNTQNQMLNIYDQLRAGSRWFDMRVSSVHQVVDCCGKYEFWTSHLTNEAADAPLGRSGEKFDEVIQEINKFTNENPGEVIMLQFRYLVGVRNVPSLGPVYWDNDTKNKFFDKLKEINNRCPDLSGTSMQDIKIGTLMDKNSGKGCVLIFLDTAHLAKNINYQDRNDTSEGIYKKDSMSWTDAWPEKEDTKQMAEKAITAWEGKLDNHVHVAQWLCTPNPLTSTFVHSLQSIAVLPTNPALYWRGVNEIKPEKFPNVLMVDYIGMVLMNEAGWNALSAELYTLAIGLNLYTVSENCKINPMRNPLLPPRKSGRKVPNPLVSQFNGIIFANGTIMDNPPPTYHPGRVEFLRNGTVFSNGTVLEETVPNPDFNSTSF
;
A
#
# COMPACT_ATOMS: atom_id res chain seq x y z
N MET A 1 -18.35 -43.65 13.81
CA MET A 1 -18.76 -42.72 12.72
C MET A 1 -19.28 -41.41 13.31
N ARG A 2 -18.45 -40.63 14.02
CA ARG A 2 -18.75 -39.24 14.47
C ARG A 2 -17.50 -38.36 14.67
N LEU A 3 -16.27 -38.89 14.54
CA LEU A 3 -15.02 -38.15 14.77
C LEU A 3 -14.35 -37.61 13.48
N ASN A 4 -14.65 -38.19 12.31
CA ASN A 4 -14.10 -37.77 11.01
C ASN A 4 -14.77 -36.51 10.41
N LEU A 5 -15.78 -35.94 11.07
CA LEU A 5 -16.44 -34.70 10.63
C LEU A 5 -15.89 -33.42 11.27
N LEU A 6 -15.14 -33.51 12.38
CA LEU A 6 -14.61 -32.32 13.07
C LEU A 6 -13.24 -31.85 12.53
N LEU A 7 -12.39 -32.75 12.04
CA LEU A 7 -11.05 -32.40 11.53
C LEU A 7 -11.06 -31.81 10.10
N VAL A 8 -12.07 -32.12 9.28
CA VAL A 8 -12.31 -31.47 7.98
C VAL A 8 -12.88 -30.05 8.16
N ALA A 9 -13.54 -29.77 9.29
CA ALA A 9 -14.10 -28.47 9.60
C ALA A 9 -13.03 -27.44 10.03
N LEU A 10 -11.96 -27.87 10.69
CA LEU A 10 -10.92 -26.98 11.25
C LEU A 10 -9.87 -26.53 10.22
N ALA A 11 -9.49 -27.38 9.26
CA ALA A 11 -8.66 -26.96 8.11
C ALA A 11 -9.46 -26.16 7.07
N GLY A 12 -10.77 -26.36 7.00
CA GLY A 12 -11.70 -25.48 6.29
C GLY A 12 -11.77 -24.10 6.95
N ALA A 13 -11.82 -24.02 8.29
CA ALA A 13 -12.07 -22.78 9.02
C ALA A 13 -11.03 -21.65 8.77
N CYS A 14 -9.73 -21.93 8.66
CA CYS A 14 -8.71 -20.87 8.49
C CYS A 14 -8.58 -20.34 7.04
N ARG A 15 -8.76 -21.18 6.01
CA ARG A 15 -8.89 -20.72 4.60
C ARG A 15 -10.26 -20.10 4.33
N VAL A 16 -11.29 -20.59 5.02
CA VAL A 16 -12.59 -19.92 5.09
C VAL A 16 -12.42 -18.59 5.80
N GLN A 17 -11.60 -18.41 6.83
CA GLN A 17 -11.49 -17.12 7.54
C GLN A 17 -10.97 -15.97 6.65
N ALA A 18 -9.83 -16.08 5.96
CA ALA A 18 -9.34 -14.97 5.11
C ALA A 18 -10.18 -14.74 3.83
N ALA A 19 -10.69 -15.82 3.20
CA ALA A 19 -11.63 -15.71 2.08
C ALA A 19 -13.01 -15.19 2.52
N SER A 20 -13.44 -15.56 3.72
CA SER A 20 -14.66 -15.03 4.36
C SER A 20 -14.49 -13.60 4.75
N VAL A 21 -13.31 -13.10 5.14
CA VAL A 21 -13.11 -11.71 5.55
C VAL A 21 -13.26 -10.76 4.35
N PHE A 22 -12.58 -11.00 3.22
CA PHE A 22 -12.80 -10.19 2.01
C PHE A 22 -14.22 -10.36 1.46
N ALA A 23 -14.74 -11.60 1.41
CA ALA A 23 -16.13 -11.82 0.99
C ALA A 23 -17.14 -11.19 1.96
N HIS A 24 -16.83 -11.10 3.25
CA HIS A 24 -17.66 -10.48 4.28
C HIS A 24 -17.65 -8.96 4.12
N PHE A 25 -16.49 -8.34 3.92
CA PHE A 25 -16.40 -6.91 3.61
C PHE A 25 -17.12 -6.57 2.30
N MET A 26 -16.87 -7.31 1.21
CA MET A 26 -17.60 -7.10 -0.04
C MET A 26 -19.11 -7.33 0.12
N ARG A 27 -19.55 -8.29 0.94
CA ARG A 27 -20.98 -8.48 1.24
C ARG A 27 -21.54 -7.31 2.05
N THR A 28 -20.81 -6.82 3.05
CA THR A 28 -21.21 -5.64 3.84
C THR A 28 -21.35 -4.42 2.92
N ASP A 29 -20.35 -4.16 2.08
CA ASP A 29 -20.39 -3.05 1.13
C ASP A 29 -21.53 -3.19 0.11
N ILE A 30 -21.74 -4.40 -0.44
CA ILE A 30 -22.87 -4.68 -1.33
C ILE A 30 -24.21 -4.44 -0.62
N ARG A 31 -24.35 -4.83 0.66
CA ARG A 31 -25.58 -4.58 1.42
C ARG A 31 -25.82 -3.10 1.64
N LEU A 32 -24.79 -2.36 2.06
CA LEU A 32 -24.87 -0.90 2.22
C LEU A 32 -25.19 -0.20 0.89
N ALA A 33 -24.63 -0.68 -0.23
CA ALA A 33 -24.92 -0.16 -1.56
C ALA A 33 -26.37 -0.43 -1.98
N LYS A 34 -26.88 -1.63 -1.70
CA LYS A 34 -28.30 -1.98 -1.92
C LYS A 34 -29.24 -1.17 -1.04
N GLU A 35 -28.88 -0.96 0.23
CA GLU A 35 -29.62 -0.08 1.14
C GLU A 35 -29.68 1.35 0.62
N ALA A 36 -28.59 1.81 -0.03
CA ALA A 36 -28.54 3.09 -0.73
C ALA A 36 -29.20 3.08 -2.13
N HIS A 37 -29.75 1.95 -2.57
CA HIS A 37 -30.38 1.70 -3.89
C HIS A 37 -29.43 1.73 -5.10
N ILE A 38 -28.12 1.58 -4.88
CA ILE A 38 -27.13 1.47 -5.97
C ILE A 38 -27.31 0.13 -6.69
N ASP A 39 -27.23 0.15 -8.03
CA ASP A 39 -27.50 -1.05 -8.86
C ASP A 39 -26.28 -1.97 -9.03
N ALA A 40 -25.08 -1.39 -9.10
CA ALA A 40 -23.86 -2.10 -9.40
C ALA A 40 -22.62 -1.38 -8.86
N PHE A 41 -21.52 -2.13 -8.66
CA PHE A 41 -20.19 -1.53 -8.51
C PHE A 41 -19.42 -1.54 -9.83
N VAL A 42 -18.76 -0.42 -10.10
CA VAL A 42 -17.77 -0.26 -11.18
C VAL A 42 -16.40 -0.54 -10.58
N LEU A 43 -15.83 -1.70 -10.94
CA LEU A 43 -14.56 -2.16 -10.40
C LEU A 43 -13.42 -1.52 -11.20
N ASN A 44 -12.81 -0.46 -10.64
CA ASN A 44 -11.61 0.15 -11.22
C ASN A 44 -10.38 -0.71 -10.92
N MET A 45 -9.61 -1.08 -11.95
CA MET A 45 -8.50 -2.02 -11.81
C MET A 45 -7.30 -1.57 -12.65
N ALA A 46 -6.16 -1.36 -12.00
CA ALA A 46 -4.88 -1.13 -12.69
C ALA A 46 -4.32 -2.44 -13.26
N HIS A 47 -3.68 -2.34 -14.43
CA HIS A 47 -3.06 -3.49 -15.06
C HIS A 47 -1.91 -4.07 -14.20
N GLY A 48 -1.78 -5.40 -14.20
CA GLY A 48 -0.65 -6.09 -13.57
C GLY A 48 -0.70 -6.22 -12.05
N GLU A 49 -1.80 -5.84 -11.39
CA GLU A 49 -1.95 -6.02 -9.95
C GLU A 49 -2.26 -7.48 -9.60
N ALA A 50 -1.42 -8.09 -8.75
CA ALA A 50 -1.54 -9.50 -8.35
C ALA A 50 -2.86 -9.81 -7.64
N VAL A 51 -3.52 -8.79 -7.07
CA VAL A 51 -4.80 -8.93 -6.38
C VAL A 51 -6.00 -8.99 -7.34
N ASN A 52 -5.85 -8.63 -8.62
CA ASN A 52 -6.98 -8.54 -9.56
C ASN A 52 -7.76 -9.85 -9.67
N GLU A 53 -7.13 -10.95 -10.09
CA GLU A 53 -7.82 -12.25 -10.25
C GLU A 53 -8.48 -12.76 -8.96
N PRO A 54 -7.78 -12.86 -7.81
CA PRO A 54 -8.41 -13.36 -6.59
C PRO A 54 -9.50 -12.41 -6.05
N SER A 55 -9.35 -11.09 -6.21
CA SER A 55 -10.36 -10.13 -5.75
C SER A 55 -11.59 -10.14 -6.63
N LEU A 56 -11.43 -10.29 -7.95
CA LEU A 56 -12.53 -10.41 -8.90
C LEU A 56 -13.37 -11.66 -8.63
N GLU A 57 -12.73 -12.82 -8.49
CA GLU A 57 -13.46 -14.06 -8.18
C GLU A 57 -14.28 -13.92 -6.88
N ARG A 58 -13.68 -13.34 -5.84
CA ARG A 58 -14.37 -13.12 -4.56
C ARG A 58 -15.49 -12.08 -4.66
N ALA A 59 -15.28 -10.99 -5.40
CA ALA A 59 -16.29 -9.95 -5.60
C ALA A 59 -17.50 -10.51 -6.37
N PHE A 60 -17.27 -11.26 -7.46
CA PHE A 60 -18.36 -11.91 -8.21
C PHE A 60 -19.10 -12.96 -7.38
N ASN A 61 -18.40 -13.71 -6.53
CA ASN A 61 -19.03 -14.64 -5.60
C ASN A 61 -19.88 -13.91 -4.53
N ALA A 62 -19.41 -12.78 -4.01
CA ALA A 62 -20.17 -11.95 -3.08
C ALA A 62 -21.42 -11.37 -3.76
N ALA A 63 -21.27 -10.81 -4.96
CA ALA A 63 -22.36 -10.28 -5.78
C ALA A 63 -23.40 -11.35 -6.10
N LYS A 64 -22.96 -12.56 -6.47
CA LYS A 64 -23.85 -13.72 -6.65
C LYS A 64 -24.68 -14.01 -5.41
N SER A 65 -24.03 -14.06 -4.24
CA SER A 65 -24.70 -14.40 -2.98
C SER A 65 -25.70 -13.35 -2.50
N GLU A 66 -25.47 -12.08 -2.82
CA GLU A 66 -26.32 -10.96 -2.39
C GLU A 66 -27.27 -10.48 -3.50
N GLY A 67 -27.21 -11.06 -4.71
CA GLY A 67 -28.02 -10.67 -5.87
C GLY A 67 -27.67 -9.28 -6.41
N PHE A 68 -26.40 -8.91 -6.40
CA PHE A 68 -25.89 -7.60 -6.83
C PHE A 68 -25.15 -7.67 -8.16
N LYS A 69 -24.90 -6.51 -8.79
CA LYS A 69 -24.22 -6.43 -10.09
C LYS A 69 -22.83 -5.81 -9.99
N LEU A 70 -21.93 -6.23 -10.88
CA LEU A 70 -20.57 -5.70 -11.00
C LEU A 70 -20.26 -5.43 -12.48
N LEU A 71 -19.45 -4.43 -12.78
CA LEU A 71 -18.88 -4.22 -14.11
C LEU A 71 -17.45 -3.72 -14.03
N PHE A 72 -16.70 -3.84 -15.13
CA PHE A 72 -15.29 -3.47 -15.15
C PHE A 72 -15.08 -2.05 -15.66
N SER A 73 -14.24 -1.32 -14.92
CA SER A 73 -13.50 -0.17 -15.41
C SER A 73 -12.02 -0.54 -15.46
N PHE A 74 -11.50 -0.79 -16.65
CA PHE A 74 -10.07 -1.04 -16.80
C PHE A 74 -9.32 0.29 -16.70
N ASP A 75 -8.43 0.41 -15.72
CA ASP A 75 -7.64 1.63 -15.51
C ASP A 75 -6.41 1.61 -16.43
N TYR A 76 -6.47 2.40 -17.50
CA TYR A 76 -5.40 2.51 -18.49
C TYR A 76 -4.36 3.57 -18.09
N ALA A 77 -4.65 4.43 -17.11
CA ALA A 77 -3.75 5.48 -16.65
C ALA A 77 -2.91 5.07 -15.44
N GLY A 78 -3.41 4.19 -14.57
CA GLY A 78 -2.81 3.86 -13.28
C GLY A 78 -1.46 3.16 -13.37
N ARG A 79 -1.32 2.13 -14.20
CA ARG A 79 -0.05 1.39 -14.44
C ARG A 79 0.25 1.19 -15.93
N GLY A 80 -0.28 2.08 -16.76
CA GLY A 80 -0.24 1.98 -18.21
C GLY A 80 -1.41 1.17 -18.78
N PRO A 81 -1.55 1.13 -20.12
CA PRO A 81 -2.71 0.58 -20.78
C PRO A 81 -2.81 -0.94 -20.60
N TRP A 82 -4.03 -1.43 -20.48
CA TRP A 82 -4.27 -2.88 -20.43
C TRP A 82 -3.99 -3.54 -21.79
N PRO A 83 -3.24 -4.66 -21.83
CA PRO A 83 -3.07 -5.43 -23.06
C PRO A 83 -4.42 -5.94 -23.59
N LYS A 84 -4.66 -5.71 -24.89
CA LYS A 84 -5.89 -6.09 -25.59
C LYS A 84 -6.36 -7.52 -25.30
N ASP A 85 -5.46 -8.50 -25.38
CA ASP A 85 -5.81 -9.92 -25.19
C ASP A 85 -6.23 -10.23 -23.76
N THR A 86 -5.66 -9.53 -22.76
CA THR A 86 -6.05 -9.66 -21.35
C THR A 86 -7.46 -9.12 -21.13
N VAL A 87 -7.80 -7.96 -21.72
CA VAL A 87 -9.16 -7.40 -21.66
C VAL A 87 -10.18 -8.38 -22.26
N ILE A 88 -9.86 -8.96 -23.43
CA ILE A 88 -10.70 -9.98 -24.07
C ILE A 88 -10.91 -11.19 -23.16
N SER A 89 -9.84 -11.70 -22.54
CA SER A 89 -9.91 -12.83 -21.61
C SER A 89 -10.86 -12.54 -20.43
N TYR A 90 -10.71 -11.37 -19.80
CA TYR A 90 -11.52 -10.97 -18.65
C TYR A 90 -13.00 -10.84 -19.03
N LEU A 91 -13.29 -10.20 -20.16
CA LEU A 91 -14.66 -10.03 -20.63
C LEU A 91 -15.30 -11.37 -21.07
N LYS A 92 -14.54 -12.30 -21.66
CA LYS A 92 -15.03 -13.66 -21.94
C LYS A 92 -15.35 -14.43 -20.65
N LYS A 93 -14.49 -14.32 -19.63
CA LYS A 93 -14.64 -15.01 -18.34
C LYS A 93 -15.83 -14.50 -17.54
N TYR A 94 -15.96 -13.18 -17.38
CA TYR A 94 -16.93 -12.58 -16.47
C TYR A 94 -18.15 -11.97 -17.15
N GLY A 95 -18.01 -11.43 -18.38
CA GLY A 95 -19.07 -10.64 -19.04
C GLY A 95 -20.36 -11.42 -19.36
N SER A 96 -20.28 -12.76 -19.43
CA SER A 96 -21.45 -13.61 -19.65
C SER A 96 -22.22 -13.97 -18.37
N THR A 97 -21.59 -13.82 -17.20
CA THR A 97 -22.15 -14.21 -15.90
C THR A 97 -23.43 -13.42 -15.55
N ALA A 98 -24.23 -13.94 -14.62
CA ALA A 98 -25.48 -13.31 -14.22
C ALA A 98 -25.25 -12.06 -13.35
N GLU A 99 -24.12 -12.04 -12.65
CA GLU A 99 -23.66 -11.00 -11.75
C GLU A 99 -23.03 -9.82 -12.50
N TYR A 100 -22.61 -10.01 -13.76
CA TYR A 100 -22.12 -8.91 -14.58
C TYR A 100 -23.26 -7.97 -14.99
N PHE A 101 -23.08 -6.66 -14.84
CA PHE A 101 -24.07 -5.67 -15.26
C PHE A 101 -24.21 -5.64 -16.77
N LYS A 102 -25.44 -5.79 -17.27
CA LYS A 102 -25.75 -5.82 -18.69
C LYS A 102 -26.55 -4.59 -19.06
N HIS A 103 -26.18 -3.95 -20.16
CA HIS A 103 -26.99 -2.90 -20.76
C HIS A 103 -28.31 -3.50 -21.28
N SER A 104 -29.29 -2.64 -21.59
CA SER A 104 -30.67 -3.02 -21.95
C SER A 104 -30.78 -4.02 -23.12
N ASN A 105 -29.81 -4.00 -24.05
CA ASN A 105 -29.72 -4.96 -25.16
C ASN A 105 -29.10 -6.33 -24.79
N GLY A 106 -28.81 -6.56 -23.51
CA GLY A 106 -28.26 -7.81 -22.97
C GLY A 106 -26.73 -7.95 -23.03
N LYS A 107 -26.01 -6.97 -23.59
CA LYS A 107 -24.54 -7.00 -23.65
C LYS A 107 -23.91 -6.56 -22.31
N PRO A 108 -22.79 -7.15 -21.86
CA PRO A 108 -22.02 -6.67 -20.72
C PRO A 108 -21.58 -5.21 -20.94
N LEU A 109 -21.88 -4.34 -19.99
CA LEU A 109 -21.40 -2.96 -20.00
C LEU A 109 -19.97 -2.91 -19.48
N VAL A 110 -19.05 -2.33 -20.24
CA VAL A 110 -17.64 -2.18 -19.86
C VAL A 110 -17.20 -0.74 -20.02
N SER A 111 -16.32 -0.30 -19.12
CA SER A 111 -15.73 1.04 -19.09
C SER A 111 -14.21 0.96 -18.99
N THR A 112 -13.56 2.11 -19.14
CA THR A 112 -12.14 2.35 -18.85
C THR A 112 -12.01 3.64 -18.07
N PHE A 113 -10.94 3.75 -17.26
CA PHE A 113 -10.44 5.05 -16.82
C PHE A 113 -9.30 5.44 -17.75
N GLU A 114 -9.52 6.51 -18.52
CA GLU A 114 -8.66 6.96 -19.61
C GLU A 114 -8.35 5.86 -20.65
N GLY A 115 -7.27 6.02 -21.42
CA GLY A 115 -6.83 5.14 -22.50
C GLY A 115 -7.23 5.53 -23.94
N PRO A 116 -7.41 6.83 -24.30
CA PRO A 116 -7.78 7.21 -25.67
C PRO A 116 -6.76 6.76 -26.72
N GLY A 117 -5.48 6.71 -26.36
CA GLY A 117 -4.41 6.19 -27.22
C GLY A 117 -4.53 4.70 -27.59
N ASN A 118 -5.42 3.95 -26.92
CA ASN A 118 -5.72 2.54 -27.18
C ASN A 118 -7.15 2.34 -27.72
N ALA A 119 -7.81 3.39 -28.21
CA ALA A 119 -9.17 3.27 -28.73
C ALA A 119 -9.29 2.26 -29.90
N ASP A 120 -8.26 2.16 -30.76
CA ASP A 120 -8.26 1.22 -31.89
C ASP A 120 -8.29 -0.25 -31.44
N ASP A 121 -7.74 -0.59 -30.27
CA ASP A 121 -7.79 -1.95 -29.73
C ASP A 121 -9.23 -2.41 -29.53
N TRP A 122 -10.13 -1.49 -29.16
CA TRP A 122 -11.53 -1.79 -28.89
C TRP A 122 -12.31 -2.22 -30.14
N ILE A 123 -11.83 -1.88 -31.34
CA ILE A 123 -12.42 -2.37 -32.60
C ILE A 123 -12.29 -3.90 -32.65
N ASP A 124 -11.14 -4.43 -32.26
CA ASP A 124 -10.89 -5.87 -32.25
C ASP A 124 -11.48 -6.56 -31.01
N ILE A 125 -11.44 -5.90 -29.85
CA ILE A 125 -12.07 -6.42 -28.62
C ILE A 125 -13.56 -6.67 -28.87
N LYS A 126 -14.27 -5.68 -29.42
CA LYS A 126 -15.73 -5.78 -29.69
C LYS A 126 -16.09 -6.81 -30.76
N LYS A 127 -15.17 -7.14 -31.68
CA LYS A 127 -15.35 -8.26 -32.63
C LYS A 127 -15.29 -9.62 -31.92
N GLN A 128 -14.46 -9.73 -30.88
CA GLN A 128 -14.25 -11.00 -30.16
C GLN A 128 -15.18 -11.18 -28.96
N VAL A 129 -15.63 -10.09 -28.36
CA VAL A 129 -16.56 -10.10 -27.22
C VAL A 129 -17.65 -9.08 -27.48
N SER A 130 -18.89 -9.54 -27.53
CA SER A 130 -20.03 -8.64 -27.74
C SER A 130 -20.33 -7.87 -26.45
N CYS A 131 -19.70 -6.71 -26.27
CA CYS A 131 -19.89 -5.81 -25.12
C CYS A 131 -20.50 -4.46 -25.53
N PHE A 132 -20.99 -3.72 -24.53
CA PHE A 132 -21.44 -2.34 -24.63
C PHE A 132 -20.39 -1.44 -23.96
N PHE A 133 -19.67 -0.66 -24.75
CA PHE A 133 -18.46 0.03 -24.30
C PHE A 133 -18.71 1.52 -24.08
N ILE A 134 -18.57 1.97 -22.83
CA ILE A 134 -18.68 3.38 -22.41
C ILE A 134 -17.38 3.76 -21.67
N PRO A 135 -16.33 4.19 -22.38
CA PRO A 135 -15.09 4.63 -21.75
C PRO A 135 -15.19 6.02 -21.12
N ASP A 136 -14.34 6.28 -20.13
CA ASP A 136 -13.90 7.62 -19.79
C ASP A 136 -12.69 7.99 -20.67
N TRP A 137 -12.88 8.93 -21.59
CA TRP A 137 -11.80 9.56 -22.37
C TRP A 137 -11.83 11.08 -22.18
N SER A 138 -12.03 11.51 -20.94
CA SER A 138 -12.19 12.92 -20.58
C SER A 138 -11.02 13.79 -21.00
N SER A 139 -9.80 13.25 -21.02
CA SER A 139 -8.59 13.94 -21.47
C SER A 139 -8.67 14.52 -22.90
N GLU A 140 -9.53 13.97 -23.76
CA GLU A 140 -9.72 14.40 -25.15
C GLU A 140 -10.92 15.36 -25.32
N GLY A 141 -11.84 15.37 -24.35
CA GLY A 141 -13.12 16.04 -24.44
C GLY A 141 -14.15 15.32 -25.33
N ALA A 142 -15.43 15.68 -25.19
CA ALA A 142 -16.56 14.93 -25.74
C ALA A 142 -16.50 14.67 -27.26
N LYS A 143 -16.23 15.71 -28.06
CA LYS A 143 -16.27 15.61 -29.53
C LYS A 143 -15.10 14.81 -30.11
N PRO A 144 -13.82 15.09 -29.75
CA PRO A 144 -12.71 14.26 -30.20
C PRO A 144 -12.83 12.80 -29.73
N ALA A 145 -13.16 12.58 -28.46
CA ALA A 145 -13.33 11.24 -27.88
C ALA A 145 -14.31 10.36 -28.66
N LEU A 146 -15.43 10.94 -29.13
CA LEU A 146 -16.44 10.21 -29.90
C LEU A 146 -15.92 9.68 -31.24
N THR A 147 -14.87 10.28 -31.81
CA THR A 147 -14.31 9.89 -33.11
C THR A 147 -13.22 8.84 -33.03
N LEU A 148 -12.66 8.63 -31.83
CA LEU A 148 -11.57 7.67 -31.61
C LEU A 148 -11.99 6.23 -31.92
N GLY A 149 -11.05 5.41 -32.38
CA GLY A 149 -11.33 4.04 -32.80
C GLY A 149 -12.32 3.94 -33.96
N GLY A 150 -12.46 4.99 -34.78
CA GLY A 150 -13.51 5.07 -35.80
C GLY A 150 -14.93 5.13 -35.22
N GLY A 151 -15.10 5.69 -34.02
CA GLY A 151 -16.38 5.78 -33.33
C GLY A 151 -16.79 4.50 -32.60
N VAL A 152 -15.81 3.73 -32.11
CA VAL A 152 -16.00 2.41 -31.49
C VAL A 152 -16.81 2.44 -30.19
N ALA A 153 -16.78 3.56 -29.46
CA ALA A 153 -17.50 3.74 -28.20
C ALA A 153 -19.03 3.77 -28.44
N ASP A 154 -19.78 3.00 -27.66
CA ASP A 154 -21.24 2.96 -27.73
C ASP A 154 -21.88 4.14 -26.96
N GLY A 155 -21.17 4.68 -25.99
CA GLY A 155 -21.48 5.88 -25.21
C GLY A 155 -20.19 6.47 -24.63
N LEU A 156 -20.28 7.56 -23.87
CA LEU A 156 -19.12 8.11 -23.16
C LEU A 156 -19.45 8.40 -21.69
N PHE A 157 -18.46 8.20 -20.84
CA PHE A 157 -18.40 8.65 -19.46
C PHE A 157 -17.46 9.86 -19.40
N ASN A 158 -17.69 10.79 -18.47
CA ASN A 158 -16.72 11.84 -18.18
C ASN A 158 -16.39 11.86 -16.68
N TRP A 159 -15.16 12.21 -16.34
CA TRP A 159 -14.65 12.28 -14.96
C TRP A 159 -14.78 13.69 -14.34
N ALA A 160 -15.48 14.61 -15.01
CA ALA A 160 -15.64 15.99 -14.59
C ALA A 160 -16.79 16.14 -13.57
N ALA A 161 -16.59 15.62 -12.36
CA ALA A 161 -17.61 15.58 -11.31
C ALA A 161 -17.64 16.82 -10.40
N TRP A 162 -16.63 17.69 -10.51
CA TRP A 162 -16.40 18.77 -9.55
C TRP A 162 -16.34 20.15 -10.23
N PRO A 163 -16.78 21.21 -9.53
CA PRO A 163 -16.87 22.56 -10.09
C PRO A 163 -15.51 23.23 -10.28
N TRP A 164 -15.52 24.26 -11.13
CA TRP A 164 -14.37 25.10 -11.35
C TRP A 164 -14.19 26.17 -10.26
N GLY A 165 -13.08 26.07 -9.50
CA GLY A 165 -12.71 27.07 -8.51
C GLY A 165 -13.85 27.31 -7.49
N PRO A 166 -14.18 28.57 -7.14
CA PRO A 166 -15.19 28.87 -6.14
C PRO A 166 -16.65 28.79 -6.65
N GLN A 167 -16.88 28.31 -7.88
CA GLN A 167 -18.22 28.25 -8.47
C GLN A 167 -19.02 27.05 -7.93
N ASP A 168 -20.35 27.13 -7.99
CA ASP A 168 -21.20 25.97 -7.76
C ASP A 168 -21.12 25.03 -8.98
N MET A 169 -21.54 23.77 -8.80
CA MET A 169 -21.49 22.77 -9.87
C MET A 169 -22.44 23.16 -11.02
N ASP A 170 -21.95 23.10 -12.26
CA ASP A 170 -22.73 23.34 -13.47
C ASP A 170 -22.95 22.06 -14.29
N THR A 171 -23.65 22.19 -15.42
CA THR A 171 -23.92 21.09 -16.35
C THR A 171 -23.39 21.33 -17.77
N TYR A 172 -22.47 22.27 -17.97
CA TYR A 172 -22.02 22.64 -19.30
C TYR A 172 -21.14 21.57 -19.95
N VAL A 173 -20.30 20.91 -19.15
CA VAL A 173 -19.56 19.75 -19.61
C VAL A 173 -20.54 18.63 -19.98
N ASP A 174 -21.52 18.31 -19.11
CA ASP A 174 -22.52 17.28 -19.39
C ASP A 174 -23.32 17.58 -20.66
N ALA A 175 -23.74 18.84 -20.85
CA ALA A 175 -24.48 19.27 -22.03
C ALA A 175 -23.67 19.07 -23.31
N SER A 176 -22.35 19.24 -23.26
CA SER A 176 -21.48 18.93 -24.40
C SER A 176 -21.50 17.44 -24.74
N TYR A 177 -21.44 16.55 -23.75
CA TYR A 177 -21.53 15.10 -23.97
C TYR A 177 -22.91 14.71 -24.51
N ILE A 178 -23.99 15.18 -23.86
CA ILE A 178 -25.38 14.94 -24.29
C ILE A 178 -25.58 15.39 -25.75
N GLY A 179 -25.07 16.57 -26.10
CA GLY A 179 -25.18 17.13 -27.45
C GLY A 179 -24.39 16.35 -28.50
N TYR A 180 -23.12 16.04 -28.24
CA TYR A 180 -22.26 15.38 -29.23
C TYR A 180 -22.56 13.90 -29.39
N LEU A 181 -23.01 13.21 -28.33
CA LEU A 181 -23.33 11.78 -28.39
C LEU A 181 -24.51 11.47 -29.31
N ASP A 182 -25.34 12.46 -29.67
CA ASP A 182 -26.47 12.34 -30.60
C ASP A 182 -27.24 11.02 -30.43
N LYS A 183 -27.85 10.88 -29.24
CA LYS A 183 -28.64 9.71 -28.77
C LYS A 183 -27.83 8.49 -28.30
N LYS A 184 -26.51 8.47 -28.41
CA LYS A 184 -25.70 7.47 -27.70
C LYS A 184 -25.78 7.70 -26.18
N PRO A 185 -25.67 6.65 -25.35
CA PRO A 185 -25.79 6.80 -23.90
C PRO A 185 -24.67 7.66 -23.32
N TYR A 186 -25.06 8.51 -22.37
CA TYR A 186 -24.16 9.28 -21.54
C TYR A 186 -24.18 8.73 -20.12
N MET A 187 -23.00 8.51 -19.54
CA MET A 187 -22.84 8.20 -18.12
C MET A 187 -22.37 9.47 -17.42
N MET A 188 -23.18 9.98 -16.50
CA MET A 188 -22.93 11.26 -15.79
C MET A 188 -22.21 11.00 -14.47
N PRO A 189 -21.09 11.69 -14.16
CA PRO A 189 -20.42 11.51 -12.88
C PRO A 189 -21.15 12.24 -11.74
N VAL A 190 -21.12 11.65 -10.56
CA VAL A 190 -21.68 12.21 -9.32
C VAL A 190 -20.68 12.00 -8.19
N SER A 191 -20.32 13.05 -7.45
CA SER A 191 -19.36 12.95 -6.35
C SER A 191 -19.75 13.89 -5.22
N PRO A 192 -19.51 13.56 -3.93
CA PRO A 192 -19.86 14.44 -2.83
C PRO A 192 -18.78 15.48 -2.52
N TRP A 193 -17.51 15.18 -2.77
CA TRP A 193 -16.37 15.99 -2.33
C TRP A 193 -15.13 15.69 -3.16
N PHE A 194 -14.05 16.47 -3.02
CA PHE A 194 -12.71 16.06 -3.49
C PHE A 194 -11.61 16.80 -2.72
N TYR A 195 -10.67 16.04 -2.19
CA TYR A 195 -9.42 16.57 -1.63
C TYR A 195 -8.34 15.49 -1.63
N THR A 196 -7.15 15.85 -2.10
CA THR A 196 -5.99 14.97 -2.10
C THR A 196 -4.74 15.76 -1.71
N ASN A 197 -3.91 15.17 -0.85
CA ASN A 197 -2.54 15.59 -0.60
C ASN A 197 -1.66 14.35 -0.54
N MET A 198 -1.31 13.84 -1.72
CA MET A 198 -0.49 12.66 -1.94
C MET A 198 0.70 13.00 -2.84
N PRO A 199 1.76 13.62 -2.30
CA PRO A 199 2.97 13.97 -3.05
C PRO A 199 3.63 12.79 -3.77
N GLY A 200 3.50 11.56 -3.24
CA GLY A 200 3.96 10.33 -3.89
C GLY A 200 3.31 10.07 -5.25
N TYR A 201 2.09 10.58 -5.46
CA TYR A 201 1.38 10.56 -6.74
C TYR A 201 1.38 11.91 -7.47
N ASN A 202 2.18 12.88 -6.99
CA ASN A 202 2.18 14.26 -7.48
C ASN A 202 0.83 14.97 -7.34
N LYS A 203 0.05 14.62 -6.30
CA LYS A 203 -1.28 15.21 -6.06
C LYS A 203 -1.30 16.08 -4.82
N ASN A 204 -1.82 17.32 -4.95
CA ASN A 204 -2.07 18.21 -3.82
C ASN A 204 -3.05 19.34 -4.20
N TRP A 205 -4.33 19.01 -4.30
CA TRP A 205 -5.37 19.98 -4.67
C TRP A 205 -6.75 19.58 -4.16
N LEU A 206 -7.71 20.50 -4.32
CA LEU A 206 -9.12 20.28 -4.05
C LEU A 206 -10.01 20.91 -5.14
N TRP A 207 -11.26 20.46 -5.18
CA TRP A 207 -12.34 21.14 -5.87
C TRP A 207 -13.50 21.38 -4.90
N ARG A 208 -14.38 22.34 -5.19
CA ARG A 208 -15.45 22.72 -4.26
C ARG A 208 -16.46 21.60 -4.06
N GLY A 209 -16.60 21.13 -2.82
CA GLY A 209 -17.57 20.09 -2.44
C GLY A 209 -18.75 20.59 -1.60
N ASP A 210 -18.80 21.89 -1.31
CA ASP A 210 -19.75 22.58 -0.42
C ASP A 210 -21.22 22.15 -0.57
N ASP A 211 -21.93 22.66 -1.59
CA ASP A 211 -23.35 22.35 -1.86
C ASP A 211 -23.52 21.25 -2.93
N MET A 212 -22.40 20.82 -3.54
CA MET A 212 -22.32 20.01 -4.75
C MET A 212 -23.11 18.69 -4.66
N TRP A 213 -23.08 17.99 -3.52
CA TRP A 213 -23.78 16.70 -3.40
C TRP A 213 -25.29 16.86 -3.63
N HIS A 214 -25.89 17.94 -3.14
CA HIS A 214 -27.32 18.21 -3.35
C HIS A 214 -27.59 18.68 -4.78
N ASP A 215 -26.83 19.68 -5.24
CA ASP A 215 -27.01 20.27 -6.57
C ASP A 215 -26.85 19.25 -7.70
N ARG A 216 -25.85 18.36 -7.57
CA ARG A 216 -25.56 17.34 -8.58
C ARG A 216 -26.71 16.35 -8.74
N TRP A 217 -27.40 15.98 -7.66
CA TRP A 217 -28.58 15.11 -7.76
C TRP A 217 -29.74 15.83 -8.45
N ILE A 218 -29.98 17.13 -8.19
CA ILE A 218 -30.97 17.91 -8.96
C ILE A 218 -30.63 17.89 -10.44
N GLN A 219 -29.36 18.06 -10.79
CA GLN A 219 -28.89 18.02 -12.18
C GLN A 219 -29.07 16.65 -12.84
N VAL A 220 -28.79 15.56 -12.12
CA VAL A 220 -29.06 14.19 -12.61
C VAL A 220 -30.55 13.99 -12.88
N ILE A 221 -31.40 14.42 -11.94
CA ILE A 221 -32.86 14.36 -12.12
C ILE A 221 -33.31 15.25 -13.29
N TYR A 222 -32.66 16.41 -13.50
CA TYR A 222 -33.00 17.30 -14.60
C TYR A 222 -32.60 16.72 -15.96
N ASN A 223 -31.32 16.38 -16.11
CA ASN A 223 -30.71 15.94 -17.35
C ASN A 223 -31.13 14.53 -17.77
N GLN A 224 -31.53 13.67 -16.82
CA GLN A 224 -31.95 12.29 -17.08
C GLN A 224 -30.95 11.51 -17.96
N PRO A 225 -29.65 11.44 -17.59
CA PRO A 225 -28.68 10.61 -18.32
C PRO A 225 -29.12 9.14 -18.26
N GLU A 226 -28.63 8.28 -19.16
CA GLU A 226 -28.96 6.85 -19.11
C GLU A 226 -28.33 6.17 -17.89
N TYR A 227 -27.13 6.62 -17.50
CA TYR A 227 -26.41 6.14 -16.33
C TYR A 227 -25.91 7.32 -15.49
N ALA A 228 -25.91 7.14 -14.17
CA ALA A 228 -25.18 7.99 -13.24
C ALA A 228 -24.15 7.12 -12.51
N GLN A 229 -22.88 7.55 -12.49
CA GLN A 229 -21.82 6.86 -11.76
C GLN A 229 -21.39 7.70 -10.56
N ILE A 230 -21.54 7.15 -9.36
CA ILE A 230 -21.00 7.76 -8.14
C ILE A 230 -19.49 7.50 -8.09
N ILE A 231 -18.69 8.55 -8.11
CA ILE A 231 -17.25 8.52 -7.87
C ILE A 231 -16.98 9.11 -6.48
N SER A 232 -16.74 8.30 -5.45
CA SER A 232 -16.56 6.84 -5.47
C SER A 232 -17.14 6.14 -4.25
N TRP A 233 -17.14 4.81 -4.29
CA TRP A 233 -17.48 4.03 -3.11
C TRP A 233 -16.41 4.18 -2.01
N ASN A 234 -15.13 3.94 -2.32
CA ASN A 234 -14.06 3.75 -1.33
C ASN A 234 -12.70 4.36 -1.69
N ASP A 235 -12.65 5.45 -2.48
CA ASP A 235 -11.40 6.19 -2.70
C ASP A 235 -11.14 7.16 -1.54
N TYR A 236 -10.43 6.66 -0.53
CA TYR A 236 -10.07 7.45 0.65
C TYR A 236 -9.00 8.50 0.36
N GLY A 237 -8.08 8.23 -0.58
CA GLY A 237 -6.97 9.12 -0.92
C GLY A 237 -7.43 10.38 -1.67
N GLU A 238 -8.58 10.35 -2.31
CA GLU A 238 -9.16 11.52 -2.97
C GLU A 238 -10.38 12.11 -2.22
N SER A 239 -10.64 11.61 -1.01
CA SER A 239 -11.64 12.17 -0.07
C SER A 239 -13.08 12.18 -0.60
N HIS A 240 -13.41 11.36 -1.60
CA HIS A 240 -14.72 11.39 -2.25
C HIS A 240 -15.47 10.06 -2.14
N HIS A 241 -15.06 9.22 -1.19
CA HIS A 241 -15.71 7.98 -0.84
C HIS A 241 -17.06 8.24 -0.14
N ILE A 242 -18.01 7.31 -0.32
CA ILE A 242 -19.27 7.25 0.42
C ILE A 242 -19.42 5.97 1.25
N SER A 243 -18.40 5.10 1.32
CA SER A 243 -18.35 3.91 2.18
C SER A 243 -17.99 4.27 3.63
N PRO A 244 -18.15 3.35 4.59
CA PRO A 244 -17.42 3.46 5.86
C PRO A 244 -15.91 3.46 5.60
N VAL A 245 -15.15 4.15 6.47
CA VAL A 245 -13.68 4.13 6.43
C VAL A 245 -13.19 2.85 7.11
N TYR A 246 -12.42 2.05 6.38
CA TYR A 246 -11.82 0.82 6.90
C TYR A 246 -10.32 1.02 7.15
N SER A 247 -9.87 0.85 8.41
CA SER A 247 -8.47 1.07 8.80
C SER A 247 -7.46 0.24 8.01
N HIS A 248 -7.84 -0.96 7.57
CA HIS A 248 -7.00 -1.85 6.77
C HIS A 248 -6.95 -1.49 5.26
N ALA A 249 -7.70 -0.46 4.82
CA ALA A 249 -7.78 -0.02 3.43
C ALA A 249 -7.15 1.37 3.22
N LEU A 250 -6.31 1.84 4.15
CA LEU A 250 -5.69 3.18 4.15
C LEU A 250 -4.24 3.19 3.64
N GLU A 251 -3.80 2.11 2.99
CA GLU A 251 -2.43 1.98 2.45
C GLU A 251 -2.07 3.07 1.43
N ALA A 252 -3.07 3.60 0.70
CA ALA A 252 -2.89 4.68 -0.26
C ALA A 252 -2.26 5.95 0.35
N PHE A 253 -2.48 6.21 1.65
CA PHE A 253 -1.86 7.35 2.34
C PHE A 253 -0.35 7.17 2.54
N GLU A 254 0.10 5.94 2.75
CA GLU A 254 1.52 5.60 2.90
C GLU A 254 2.24 5.62 1.55
N ILE A 255 1.67 4.92 0.54
CA ILE A 255 2.22 4.88 -0.82
C ILE A 255 2.20 6.28 -1.45
N GLY A 256 1.10 7.01 -1.26
CA GLY A 256 0.91 8.38 -1.70
C GLY A 256 1.74 9.41 -0.92
N LYS A 257 2.48 9.00 0.12
CA LYS A 257 3.31 9.85 0.98
C LYS A 257 2.56 11.04 1.56
N ALA A 258 1.31 10.84 1.97
CA ALA A 258 0.49 11.88 2.54
C ALA A 258 1.17 12.47 3.79
N PRO A 259 1.13 13.80 4.01
CA PRO A 259 1.75 14.43 5.19
C PRO A 259 1.09 14.00 6.52
N PHE A 260 -0.15 13.51 6.44
CA PHE A 260 -0.92 12.88 7.49
C PHE A 260 -2.09 12.12 6.84
N ASN A 261 -2.72 11.21 7.58
CA ASN A 261 -3.91 10.51 7.10
C ASN A 261 -5.16 11.39 7.31
N TYR A 262 -5.58 12.11 6.26
CA TYR A 262 -6.74 13.00 6.33
C TYR A 262 -8.09 12.27 6.32
N ALA A 263 -8.15 10.94 6.16
CA ALA A 263 -9.38 10.16 6.34
C ALA A 263 -9.65 9.76 7.81
N ASN A 264 -8.64 9.87 8.69
CA ASN A 264 -8.81 9.56 10.11
C ASN A 264 -9.87 10.48 10.75
N ASN A 265 -10.86 9.88 11.42
CA ASN A 265 -11.98 10.61 12.02
C ASN A 265 -12.73 11.52 11.02
N ARG A 266 -12.79 11.11 9.75
CA ARG A 266 -13.60 11.74 8.70
C ARG A 266 -14.57 10.70 8.13
N PRO A 267 -15.63 10.34 8.88
CA PRO A 267 -16.67 9.45 8.36
C PRO A 267 -17.40 10.14 7.21
N HIS A 268 -17.62 9.44 6.10
CA HIS A 268 -18.34 9.93 4.91
C HIS A 268 -19.62 9.12 4.62
N ASP A 269 -19.87 8.06 5.38
CA ASP A 269 -20.97 7.13 5.17
C ASP A 269 -22.36 7.79 5.33
N GLY A 270 -22.44 8.91 6.04
CA GLY A 270 -23.65 9.72 6.18
C GLY A 270 -24.21 10.24 4.86
N TRP A 271 -23.38 10.46 3.82
CA TRP A 271 -23.87 10.91 2.50
C TRP A 271 -24.76 9.89 1.80
N ARG A 272 -24.75 8.62 2.22
CA ARG A 272 -25.67 7.59 1.68
C ARG A 272 -27.12 7.81 2.10
N LEU A 273 -27.39 8.57 3.16
CA LEU A 273 -28.72 8.71 3.76
C LEU A 273 -29.79 9.19 2.77
N THR A 274 -29.45 10.11 1.86
CA THR A 274 -30.39 10.68 0.89
C THR A 274 -30.48 9.89 -0.42
N LEU A 275 -29.57 8.94 -0.66
CA LEU A 275 -29.48 8.21 -1.93
C LEU A 275 -30.71 7.39 -2.28
N PRO A 276 -31.38 6.67 -1.34
CA PRO A 276 -32.58 5.91 -1.69
C PRO A 276 -33.66 6.78 -2.35
N PHE A 277 -33.89 7.98 -1.81
CA PHE A 277 -34.85 8.91 -2.39
C PHE A 277 -34.40 9.39 -3.78
N TRP A 278 -33.15 9.86 -3.91
CA TRP A 278 -32.65 10.39 -5.17
C TRP A 278 -32.64 9.36 -6.28
N ILE A 279 -32.19 8.14 -6.00
CA ILE A 279 -32.09 7.06 -6.97
C ILE A 279 -33.48 6.56 -7.39
N ASP A 280 -34.41 6.39 -6.45
CA ASP A 280 -35.79 6.03 -6.82
C ASP A 280 -36.45 7.10 -7.66
N TYR A 281 -36.21 8.37 -7.31
CA TYR A 281 -36.75 9.50 -8.03
C TYR A 281 -36.18 9.59 -9.45
N TYR A 282 -34.88 9.36 -9.61
CA TYR A 282 -34.20 9.30 -10.90
C TYR A 282 -34.76 8.17 -11.77
N LYS A 283 -34.86 6.95 -11.23
CA LYS A 283 -35.19 5.76 -12.01
C LYS A 283 -36.67 5.66 -12.38
N THR A 284 -37.56 6.13 -11.51
CA THR A 284 -39.01 5.91 -11.68
C THR A 284 -39.80 7.20 -11.89
N GLY A 285 -39.18 8.35 -11.67
CA GLY A 285 -39.85 9.64 -11.69
C GLY A 285 -40.77 9.88 -10.49
N LYS A 286 -40.82 8.99 -9.48
CA LYS A 286 -41.48 9.20 -8.19
C LYS A 286 -40.62 8.59 -7.09
N ALA A 287 -40.73 9.10 -5.86
CA ALA A 287 -40.06 8.50 -4.73
C ALA A 287 -40.98 8.52 -3.50
N THR A 288 -40.83 7.53 -2.64
CA THR A 288 -41.54 7.48 -1.36
C THR A 288 -40.54 7.60 -0.25
N VAL A 289 -40.70 8.62 0.58
CA VAL A 289 -39.95 8.73 1.82
C VAL A 289 -40.50 7.68 2.77
N THR A 290 -39.69 6.68 3.08
CA THR A 290 -39.99 5.59 4.02
C THR A 290 -39.32 5.79 5.37
N GLN A 291 -38.21 6.52 5.38
CA GLN A 291 -37.40 6.84 6.54
C GLN A 291 -36.94 8.30 6.41
N GLU A 292 -37.22 9.11 7.43
CA GLU A 292 -36.73 10.49 7.46
C GLU A 292 -35.36 10.55 8.15
N GLY A 293 -34.55 11.55 7.79
CA GLY A 293 -33.25 11.75 8.41
C GLY A 293 -32.55 12.99 7.88
N ILE A 294 -31.43 13.33 8.53
CA ILE A 294 -30.58 14.47 8.19
C ILE A 294 -29.12 14.01 8.08
N VAL A 295 -28.41 14.54 7.10
CA VAL A 295 -26.96 14.44 6.93
C VAL A 295 -26.35 15.84 7.02
N THR A 296 -25.16 15.94 7.61
CA THR A 296 -24.45 17.20 7.85
C THR A 296 -22.97 17.01 7.54
N TRP A 297 -22.34 17.97 6.85
CA TRP A 297 -20.90 17.95 6.57
C TRP A 297 -20.26 19.32 6.66
N TYR A 298 -19.00 19.35 7.12
CA TYR A 298 -18.19 20.57 7.26
C TYR A 298 -16.73 20.23 7.60
N ARG A 299 -15.83 21.20 7.43
CA ARG A 299 -14.45 21.10 7.96
C ARG A 299 -14.44 21.38 9.46
N THR A 300 -13.62 20.62 10.19
CA THR A 300 -13.48 20.78 11.66
C THR A 300 -12.54 21.92 12.07
N SER A 301 -12.00 22.66 11.10
CA SER A 301 -11.16 23.84 11.30
C SER A 301 -11.57 24.95 10.32
N PRO A 302 -11.53 26.24 10.74
CA PRO A 302 -11.64 27.35 9.80
C PRO A 302 -10.57 27.28 8.71
N ALA A 303 -10.92 27.70 7.49
CA ALA A 303 -10.05 27.56 6.31
C ALA A 303 -8.65 28.16 6.52
N ARG A 304 -8.61 29.30 7.22
CA ARG A 304 -7.40 30.10 7.49
C ARG A 304 -6.79 29.85 8.87
N ALA A 305 -7.27 28.84 9.61
CA ALA A 305 -6.74 28.56 10.94
C ALA A 305 -5.28 28.08 10.91
N CYS A 306 -4.90 27.37 9.85
CA CYS A 306 -3.63 26.67 9.71
C CYS A 306 -3.05 26.79 8.30
N SER A 307 -1.85 26.24 8.10
CA SER A 307 -1.24 26.21 6.77
C SER A 307 -2.10 25.36 5.82
N ASP A 308 -2.29 25.83 4.58
CA ASP A 308 -2.88 25.03 3.50
C ASP A 308 -2.03 23.81 3.11
N GLY A 309 -0.78 23.73 3.58
CA GLY A 309 0.15 22.66 3.25
C GLY A 309 0.58 22.63 1.78
N GLY A 310 0.47 23.76 1.07
CA GLY A 310 0.67 23.88 -0.38
C GLY A 310 -0.50 23.35 -1.21
N THR A 311 -1.67 23.12 -0.60
CA THR A 311 -2.88 22.69 -1.31
C THR A 311 -3.41 23.86 -2.15
N VAL A 312 -3.77 23.60 -3.40
CA VAL A 312 -4.42 24.57 -4.29
C VAL A 312 -5.86 24.17 -4.58
N GLY A 313 -6.73 25.14 -4.83
CA GLY A 313 -8.02 24.88 -5.46
C GLY A 313 -7.84 24.80 -6.97
N ASN A 314 -8.35 23.74 -7.62
CA ASN A 314 -7.97 23.32 -8.98
C ASN A 314 -6.47 22.97 -9.11
N THR A 315 -6.03 22.51 -10.29
CA THR A 315 -4.60 22.19 -10.51
C THR A 315 -4.09 22.61 -11.90
N ALA A 316 -2.92 23.26 -11.92
CA ALA A 316 -2.21 23.63 -13.14
C ALA A 316 -1.76 22.39 -13.94
N SER A 317 -1.61 21.23 -13.28
CA SER A 317 -1.28 19.96 -13.94
C SER A 317 -2.35 19.49 -14.93
N GLN A 318 -3.60 19.94 -14.74
CA GLN A 318 -4.72 19.75 -15.66
C GLN A 318 -5.01 21.00 -16.49
N LEU A 319 -4.03 21.90 -16.61
CA LEU A 319 -4.11 23.18 -17.31
C LEU A 319 -5.23 24.10 -16.78
N GLN A 320 -5.59 23.92 -15.51
CA GLN A 320 -6.60 24.72 -14.84
C GLN A 320 -5.97 25.94 -14.19
N LEU A 321 -6.75 27.03 -14.07
CA LEU A 321 -6.36 28.14 -13.22
C LEU A 321 -6.46 27.68 -11.76
N GLU A 322 -5.38 27.85 -11.01
CA GLU A 322 -5.35 27.56 -9.58
C GLU A 322 -5.88 28.73 -8.75
N PHE A 323 -6.48 28.40 -7.62
CA PHE A 323 -7.07 29.31 -6.65
C PHE A 323 -6.52 29.01 -5.26
N ALA A 324 -6.56 30.00 -4.37
CA ALA A 324 -6.27 29.76 -2.96
C ALA A 324 -7.39 28.88 -2.35
N PRO A 325 -7.07 27.77 -1.66
CA PRO A 325 -8.06 26.76 -1.25
C PRO A 325 -9.15 27.33 -0.32
N GLU A 326 -8.84 28.34 0.48
CA GLU A 326 -9.78 29.03 1.36
C GLU A 326 -10.79 29.92 0.61
N THR A 327 -10.53 30.24 -0.66
CA THR A 327 -11.51 30.92 -1.52
C THR A 327 -12.46 29.94 -2.18
N VAL A 328 -12.04 28.67 -2.33
CA VAL A 328 -12.81 27.60 -2.97
C VAL A 328 -13.74 26.92 -1.98
N MET A 329 -13.27 26.64 -0.78
CA MET A 329 -14.00 25.87 0.23
C MET A 329 -14.48 26.76 1.37
N GLN A 330 -15.80 26.96 1.51
CA GLN A 330 -16.36 27.95 2.43
C GLN A 330 -16.38 27.47 3.89
N ASP A 331 -16.24 28.42 4.84
CA ASP A 331 -16.42 28.16 6.28
C ASP A 331 -17.91 28.08 6.64
N LYS A 332 -18.57 27.02 6.15
CA LYS A 332 -19.99 26.73 6.39
C LYS A 332 -20.23 25.30 6.88
N ILE A 333 -21.33 25.13 7.62
CA ILE A 333 -21.95 23.84 7.91
C ILE A 333 -23.05 23.60 6.90
N PHE A 334 -22.94 22.52 6.14
CA PHE A 334 -23.91 22.12 5.12
C PHE A 334 -24.73 20.95 5.63
N PHE A 335 -26.01 20.90 5.26
CA PHE A 335 -26.89 19.81 5.66
C PHE A 335 -28.02 19.58 4.65
N SER A 336 -28.39 18.31 4.51
CA SER A 336 -29.54 17.89 3.72
C SER A 336 -30.43 16.96 4.54
N ALA A 337 -31.75 17.11 4.40
CA ALA A 337 -32.72 16.30 5.13
C ALA A 337 -33.74 15.68 4.17
N VAL A 338 -33.90 14.36 4.21
CA VAL A 338 -34.98 13.66 3.50
C VAL A 338 -36.20 13.60 4.41
N LEU A 339 -37.29 14.24 4.00
CA LEU A 339 -38.47 14.47 4.84
C LEU A 339 -39.77 14.16 4.07
N GLY A 340 -40.70 13.50 4.76
CA GLY A 340 -42.08 13.29 4.31
C GLY A 340 -43.02 14.46 4.63
N ALA A 341 -42.56 15.42 5.44
CA ALA A 341 -43.24 16.68 5.71
C ALA A 341 -42.23 17.73 6.17
N THR A 342 -42.49 19.01 5.90
CA THR A 342 -41.63 20.13 6.31
C THR A 342 -41.21 20.05 7.79
N ALA A 343 -39.94 20.35 8.05
CA ALA A 343 -39.35 20.51 9.36
C ALA A 343 -38.46 21.77 9.36
N GLU A 344 -38.19 22.33 10.54
CA GLU A 344 -37.26 23.44 10.72
C GLU A 344 -35.87 22.91 11.06
N ALA A 345 -34.81 23.57 10.59
CA ALA A 345 -33.44 23.26 10.98
C ALA A 345 -32.97 24.25 12.05
N THR A 346 -32.26 23.76 13.06
CA THR A 346 -31.52 24.60 14.00
C THR A 346 -30.09 24.11 14.13
N VAL A 347 -29.13 25.02 14.03
CA VAL A 347 -27.70 24.72 14.14
C VAL A 347 -27.14 25.43 15.37
N THR A 348 -26.50 24.68 16.26
CA THR A 348 -25.81 25.23 17.44
C THR A 348 -24.31 25.09 17.25
N ILE A 349 -23.55 26.18 17.43
CA ILE A 349 -22.08 26.23 17.33
C ILE A 349 -21.53 26.94 18.56
N GLY A 350 -20.74 26.23 19.39
CA GLY A 350 -20.13 26.82 20.59
C GLY A 350 -21.15 27.42 21.57
N GLY A 351 -22.36 26.85 21.64
CA GLY A 351 -23.47 27.32 22.48
C GLY A 351 -24.36 28.40 21.85
N GLN A 352 -24.00 28.96 20.68
CA GLN A 352 -24.87 29.88 19.94
C GLN A 352 -25.78 29.11 19.00
N THR A 353 -27.08 29.37 19.02
CA THR A 353 -28.08 28.66 18.20
C THR A 353 -28.63 29.56 17.10
N PHE A 354 -28.71 29.01 15.90
CA PHE A 354 -29.19 29.65 14.69
C PHE A 354 -30.32 28.83 14.07
N SER A 355 -31.25 29.50 13.40
CA SER A 355 -32.38 28.90 12.69
C SER A 355 -32.31 29.27 11.21
N PRO A 356 -31.42 28.62 10.42
CA PRO A 356 -31.28 28.93 9.00
C PRO A 356 -32.55 28.58 8.22
N GLU A 357 -32.85 29.35 7.18
CA GLU A 357 -33.84 28.97 6.17
C GLU A 357 -33.26 27.90 5.25
N TRP A 358 -34.14 27.06 4.69
CA TRP A 358 -33.75 26.10 3.66
C TRP A 358 -33.41 26.83 2.36
N SER A 359 -32.19 26.64 1.84
CA SER A 359 -31.78 27.17 0.54
C SER A 359 -32.42 26.41 -0.63
N SER A 360 -32.77 25.14 -0.41
CA SER A 360 -33.50 24.32 -1.37
C SER A 360 -34.62 23.54 -0.68
N VAL A 361 -35.82 23.62 -1.24
CA VAL A 361 -37.03 22.95 -0.74
C VAL A 361 -37.63 22.10 -1.85
N PRO A 362 -37.93 20.80 -1.61
CA PRO A 362 -38.51 19.93 -2.62
C PRO A 362 -39.97 20.31 -2.91
N ASP A 363 -40.41 20.08 -4.15
CA ASP A 363 -41.78 20.36 -4.59
C ASP A 363 -42.83 19.68 -3.69
N GLY A 364 -43.76 20.48 -3.18
CA GLY A 364 -44.81 20.03 -2.28
C GLY A 364 -44.34 19.53 -0.91
N GLY A 365 -43.10 19.81 -0.53
CA GLY A 365 -42.57 19.58 0.82
C GLY A 365 -42.28 18.11 1.17
N VAL A 366 -42.13 17.26 0.16
CA VAL A 366 -41.79 15.83 0.31
C VAL A 366 -40.55 15.54 -0.52
N GLY A 367 -39.45 15.18 0.14
CA GLY A 367 -38.18 14.88 -0.50
C GLY A 367 -36.99 15.45 0.25
N VAL A 368 -35.94 15.80 -0.49
CA VAL A 368 -34.67 16.27 0.09
C VAL A 368 -34.63 17.80 0.15
N TYR A 369 -34.52 18.32 1.36
CA TYR A 369 -34.25 19.71 1.69
C TYR A 369 -32.73 19.91 1.79
N HIS A 370 -32.26 21.13 1.53
CA HIS A 370 -30.85 21.51 1.70
C HIS A 370 -30.70 22.92 2.26
N GLY A 371 -29.68 23.11 3.09
CA GLY A 371 -29.37 24.37 3.73
C GLY A 371 -27.92 24.42 4.21
N SER A 372 -27.47 25.62 4.52
CA SER A 372 -26.15 25.83 5.11
C SER A 372 -26.12 27.06 6.02
N ILE A 373 -25.12 27.14 6.89
CA ILE A 373 -24.87 28.31 7.72
C ILE A 373 -23.37 28.58 7.85
N SER A 374 -22.98 29.86 7.82
CA SER A 374 -21.59 30.25 8.07
C SER A 374 -21.19 30.02 9.52
N PHE A 375 -19.99 29.50 9.73
CA PHE A 375 -19.34 29.45 11.04
C PHE A 375 -18.18 30.45 11.15
N GLU A 376 -18.05 31.38 10.21
CA GLU A 376 -16.97 32.37 10.22
C GLU A 376 -16.93 33.15 11.55
N GLY A 377 -15.77 33.13 12.21
CA GLY A 377 -15.60 33.73 13.54
C GLY A 377 -16.21 32.95 14.72
N LEU A 378 -16.77 31.75 14.48
CA LEU A 378 -17.33 30.86 15.49
C LEU A 378 -16.44 29.61 15.68
N GLY A 379 -16.58 28.96 16.84
CA GLY A 379 -15.88 27.72 17.18
C GLY A 379 -16.52 27.02 18.38
N GLY A 380 -16.17 25.75 18.59
CA GLY A 380 -16.73 24.89 19.63
C GLY A 380 -17.62 23.78 19.09
N ASP A 381 -18.36 23.13 20.00
CA ASP A 381 -19.21 21.97 19.68
C ASP A 381 -20.31 22.34 18.68
N VAL A 382 -20.61 21.40 17.78
CA VAL A 382 -21.63 21.56 16.75
C VAL A 382 -22.80 20.62 17.01
N THR A 383 -24.02 21.11 16.90
CA THR A 383 -25.23 20.28 16.89
C THR A 383 -26.18 20.76 15.80
N VAL A 384 -26.64 19.86 14.94
CA VAL A 384 -27.64 20.16 13.91
C VAL A 384 -28.91 19.37 14.19
N ASN A 385 -30.01 20.07 14.42
CA ASN A 385 -31.30 19.48 14.71
C ASN A 385 -32.28 19.76 13.59
N ILE A 386 -33.21 18.83 13.41
CA ILE A 386 -34.47 19.07 12.72
C ILE A 386 -35.63 18.95 13.69
N SER A 387 -36.59 19.87 13.61
CA SER A 387 -37.73 19.95 14.53
C SER A 387 -39.07 20.15 13.80
N ARG A 388 -40.15 19.72 14.45
CA ARG A 388 -41.53 20.07 14.07
C ARG A 388 -42.19 20.73 15.27
N GLY A 389 -42.39 22.04 15.20
CA GLY A 389 -42.74 22.85 16.36
C GLY A 389 -41.65 22.74 17.44
N ALA A 390 -42.05 22.61 18.71
CA ALA A 390 -41.12 22.51 19.83
C ALA A 390 -40.41 21.14 19.98
N ARG A 391 -40.69 20.16 19.10
CA ARG A 391 -40.13 18.81 19.20
C ARG A 391 -38.99 18.61 18.21
N VAL A 392 -37.79 18.35 18.73
CA VAL A 392 -36.65 17.84 17.94
C VAL A 392 -36.95 16.39 17.53
N ILE A 393 -36.85 16.10 16.24
CA ILE A 393 -37.16 14.78 15.66
C ILE A 393 -35.91 14.01 15.23
N ALA A 394 -34.80 14.70 14.93
CA ALA A 394 -33.46 14.12 14.82
C ALA A 394 -32.40 15.17 15.18
N SER A 395 -31.25 14.68 15.64
CA SER A 395 -30.13 15.49 16.12
C SER A 395 -28.82 14.84 15.68
N VAL A 396 -27.96 15.61 15.04
CA VAL A 396 -26.57 15.23 14.70
C VAL A 396 -25.64 15.96 15.67
N ALA A 397 -24.95 15.21 16.53
CA ALA A 397 -23.87 15.74 17.35
C ALA A 397 -22.58 15.70 16.52
N GLY A 398 -22.06 16.87 16.16
CA GLY A 398 -20.93 17.04 15.25
C GLY A 398 -19.58 17.17 15.96
N ALA A 399 -18.50 16.94 15.21
CA ALA A 399 -17.15 17.27 15.65
C ALA A 399 -16.99 18.79 15.89
N ALA A 400 -16.28 19.18 16.95
CA ALA A 400 -16.08 20.59 17.28
C ALA A 400 -15.26 21.33 16.19
N ILE A 401 -15.63 22.58 15.94
CA ILE A 401 -14.88 23.49 15.06
C ILE A 401 -13.81 24.18 15.89
N SER A 402 -12.53 23.99 15.55
CA SER A 402 -11.42 24.58 16.29
C SER A 402 -10.18 24.73 15.42
N ALA A 403 -9.38 25.77 15.70
CA ALA A 403 -8.02 25.89 15.16
C ALA A 403 -7.08 24.81 15.72
N ALA A 404 -7.42 24.18 16.85
CA ALA A 404 -6.67 23.04 17.37
C ALA A 404 -6.93 21.74 16.59
N SER A 405 -7.96 21.70 15.74
CA SER A 405 -8.30 20.54 14.90
C SER A 405 -7.40 20.39 13.68
N CYS A 406 -6.31 21.15 13.60
CA CYS A 406 -5.35 21.06 12.52
C CYS A 406 -4.40 19.87 12.70
N ASP A 407 -4.32 19.05 11.67
CA ASP A 407 -3.44 17.88 11.65
C ASP A 407 -2.03 18.31 11.26
N ASN A 408 -1.05 18.13 12.16
CA ASN A 408 0.34 18.56 11.95
C ASN A 408 0.50 20.04 11.55
N GLY A 409 -0.36 20.93 12.10
CA GLY A 409 -0.35 22.36 11.79
C GLY A 409 -0.87 22.71 10.39
N ARG A 410 -1.54 21.78 9.72
CA ARG A 410 -2.15 21.95 8.40
C ARG A 410 -3.67 21.86 8.48
N THR A 411 -4.34 22.59 7.60
CA THR A 411 -5.78 22.48 7.41
C THR A 411 -6.10 21.13 6.76
N ASN A 412 -6.96 20.34 7.39
CA ASN A 412 -7.51 19.13 6.78
C ASN A 412 -8.77 19.51 5.99
N TRP A 413 -8.66 19.49 4.66
CA TRP A 413 -9.75 19.87 3.75
C TRP A 413 -10.76 18.73 3.51
N ASN A 414 -10.54 17.55 4.11
CA ASN A 414 -11.50 16.44 4.14
C ASN A 414 -12.59 16.71 5.20
N PRO A 415 -13.90 16.66 4.87
CA PRO A 415 -14.94 17.07 5.78
C PRO A 415 -15.26 15.96 6.78
N TRP A 416 -15.77 16.36 7.93
CA TRP A 416 -16.48 15.43 8.80
C TRP A 416 -17.92 15.33 8.31
N VAL A 417 -18.46 14.10 8.17
CA VAL A 417 -19.86 13.87 7.78
C VAL A 417 -20.60 13.09 8.86
N GLY A 418 -21.67 13.67 9.38
CA GLY A 418 -22.56 13.03 10.34
C GLY A 418 -23.94 12.84 9.77
N SER A 419 -24.68 11.87 10.31
CA SER A 419 -26.08 11.69 9.97
C SER A 419 -26.90 11.17 11.14
N ALA A 420 -28.21 11.43 11.11
CA ALA A 420 -29.16 10.93 12.09
C ALA A 420 -30.50 10.61 11.42
N LEU A 421 -31.09 9.47 11.80
CA LEU A 421 -32.43 9.07 11.39
C LEU A 421 -33.47 9.60 12.39
N VAL A 422 -34.64 9.96 11.87
CA VAL A 422 -35.82 10.25 12.70
C VAL A 422 -36.39 8.91 13.19
N PRO A 423 -36.65 8.73 14.49
CA PRO A 423 -37.23 7.49 15.00
C PRO A 423 -38.61 7.19 14.39
N GLY A 424 -38.77 5.97 13.87
CA GLY A 424 -39.99 5.50 13.22
C GLY A 424 -39.94 5.59 11.69
N SER A 425 -40.90 4.94 11.04
CA SER A 425 -41.05 4.99 9.59
C SER A 425 -42.18 5.93 9.19
N VAL A 426 -42.06 6.47 7.98
CA VAL A 426 -43.11 7.24 7.31
C VAL A 426 -43.45 6.54 6.00
N SER A 427 -44.49 7.00 5.31
CA SER A 427 -44.79 6.54 3.96
C SER A 427 -45.47 7.67 3.22
N VAL A 428 -44.65 8.57 2.68
CA VAL A 428 -45.13 9.75 1.96
C VAL A 428 -44.47 9.79 0.60
N THR A 429 -45.28 9.65 -0.45
CA THR A 429 -44.83 9.70 -1.85
C THR A 429 -44.78 11.15 -2.32
N THR A 430 -43.82 11.47 -3.19
CA THR A 430 -43.76 12.78 -3.86
C THR A 430 -45.12 13.12 -4.49
N PRO A 431 -45.64 14.34 -4.28
CA PRO A 431 -46.99 14.70 -4.70
C PRO A 431 -47.15 14.74 -6.22
N ARG A 432 -46.05 14.92 -6.95
CA ARG A 432 -45.98 14.88 -8.40
C ARG A 432 -44.90 13.91 -8.85
N SER A 433 -45.10 13.34 -10.04
CA SER A 433 -44.05 12.67 -10.79
C SER A 433 -43.14 13.67 -11.50
N ARG A 434 -41.95 13.21 -11.86
CA ARG A 434 -40.96 13.97 -12.62
C ARG A 434 -41.49 14.48 -13.95
N GLY A 435 -42.38 13.75 -14.62
CA GLY A 435 -43.01 14.15 -15.87
C GLY A 435 -44.07 15.27 -15.72
N GLU A 436 -44.59 15.47 -14.51
CA GLU A 436 -45.50 16.57 -14.16
C GLU A 436 -44.74 17.81 -13.66
N GLN A 437 -43.42 17.69 -13.50
CA GLN A 437 -42.54 18.74 -13.04
C GLN A 437 -41.71 19.32 -14.18
N GLY A 438 -41.35 20.59 -13.99
CA GLY A 438 -40.40 21.30 -14.84
C GLY A 438 -39.28 21.89 -14.01
N CYS A 439 -38.31 22.49 -14.70
CA CYS A 439 -37.44 23.44 -14.04
C CYS A 439 -38.28 24.62 -13.55
N VAL A 440 -38.04 25.07 -12.32
CA VAL A 440 -38.73 26.23 -11.72
C VAL A 440 -37.77 27.30 -11.21
N MET A 441 -36.49 26.93 -11.06
CA MET A 441 -35.38 27.85 -10.81
C MET A 441 -34.18 27.37 -11.59
N GLY A 442 -33.44 28.29 -12.18
CA GLY A 442 -32.21 27.97 -12.89
C GLY A 442 -31.31 29.18 -12.96
N THR A 443 -30.06 28.93 -13.30
CA THR A 443 -29.00 29.93 -13.44
C THR A 443 -28.27 29.71 -14.77
N GLY A 444 -27.30 30.57 -15.07
CA GLY A 444 -26.45 30.45 -16.24
C GLY A 444 -25.08 31.05 -16.01
N ALA A 445 -24.16 30.75 -16.92
CA ALA A 445 -22.82 31.31 -17.00
C ALA A 445 -22.86 32.85 -17.04
N ALA A 446 -21.71 33.49 -16.83
CA ALA A 446 -21.61 34.94 -16.88
C ALA A 446 -22.20 35.49 -18.20
N GLY A 447 -23.19 36.38 -18.09
CA GLY A 447 -23.93 36.94 -19.23
C GLY A 447 -25.24 36.21 -19.58
N PHE A 448 -25.47 35.00 -19.08
CA PHE A 448 -26.68 34.21 -19.29
C PHE A 448 -27.60 34.13 -18.06
N THR A 449 -27.09 34.43 -16.87
CA THR A 449 -27.79 34.27 -15.58
C THR A 449 -29.21 34.83 -15.59
N GLU A 450 -29.38 36.10 -15.92
CA GLU A 450 -30.68 36.79 -15.91
C GLU A 450 -31.70 36.15 -16.86
N LEU A 451 -31.27 35.78 -18.08
CA LEU A 451 -32.13 35.13 -19.05
C LEU A 451 -32.47 33.70 -18.63
N CYS A 452 -31.53 32.97 -18.03
CA CYS A 452 -31.76 31.62 -17.53
C CYS A 452 -32.70 31.63 -16.33
N GLU A 453 -32.53 32.54 -15.37
CA GLU A 453 -33.46 32.70 -14.24
C GLU A 453 -34.89 32.92 -14.71
N PHE A 454 -35.09 33.82 -15.70
CA PHE A 454 -36.41 34.07 -16.26
C PHE A 454 -36.98 32.86 -17.00
N ASN A 455 -36.21 32.26 -17.91
CA ASN A 455 -36.70 31.20 -18.78
C ASN A 455 -36.89 29.87 -18.03
N CYS A 456 -35.95 29.50 -17.17
CA CYS A 456 -36.03 28.28 -16.37
C CYS A 456 -37.22 28.31 -15.43
N LYS A 457 -37.58 29.49 -14.87
CA LYS A 457 -38.82 29.66 -14.09
C LYS A 457 -40.07 29.17 -14.82
N TYR A 458 -40.12 29.29 -16.14
CA TYR A 458 -41.26 28.89 -16.98
C TYR A 458 -41.01 27.56 -17.70
N ASN A 459 -40.14 26.70 -17.16
CA ASN A 459 -39.80 25.40 -17.70
C ASN A 459 -39.24 25.45 -19.14
N TYR A 460 -38.54 26.53 -19.49
CA TYR A 460 -37.67 26.57 -20.67
C TYR A 460 -36.23 26.74 -20.17
N CYS A 461 -35.54 25.64 -19.89
CA CYS A 461 -34.20 25.67 -19.30
C CYS A 461 -33.23 24.82 -20.15
N PRO A 462 -32.80 25.32 -21.32
CA PRO A 462 -31.96 24.54 -22.22
C PRO A 462 -30.60 24.23 -21.57
N VAL A 463 -30.27 22.94 -21.42
CA VAL A 463 -29.03 22.47 -20.76
C VAL A 463 -27.75 23.01 -21.41
N SER A 464 -27.82 23.39 -22.69
CA SER A 464 -26.71 23.99 -23.44
C SER A 464 -26.35 25.41 -23.01
N SER A 465 -27.19 26.07 -22.21
CA SER A 465 -27.01 27.49 -21.85
C SER A 465 -27.39 27.80 -20.40
N CYS A 466 -28.28 27.00 -19.80
CA CYS A 466 -28.76 27.16 -18.45
C CYS A 466 -28.58 25.89 -17.61
N VAL A 467 -28.48 26.08 -16.30
CA VAL A 467 -28.40 25.03 -15.28
C VAL A 467 -29.66 25.08 -14.45
N CYS A 468 -30.38 23.95 -14.34
CA CYS A 468 -31.56 23.87 -13.49
C CYS A 468 -31.15 23.64 -12.02
N THR A 469 -31.64 24.49 -11.12
CA THR A 469 -31.30 24.45 -9.69
C THR A 469 -32.47 24.04 -8.80
N ALA A 470 -33.69 23.99 -9.33
CA ALA A 470 -34.84 23.41 -8.63
C ALA A 470 -35.90 22.86 -9.61
N LEU A 471 -36.52 21.76 -9.19
CA LEU A 471 -37.63 21.11 -9.90
C LEU A 471 -38.93 21.28 -9.14
N GLY A 472 -40.03 21.48 -9.87
CA GLY A 472 -41.35 21.54 -9.27
C GLY A 472 -42.47 21.73 -10.27
N ALA A 473 -43.67 22.05 -9.77
CA ALA A 473 -44.81 22.35 -10.61
C ALA A 473 -44.48 23.49 -11.59
N PRO A 474 -44.65 23.31 -12.91
CA PRO A 474 -44.36 24.37 -13.87
C PRO A 474 -45.16 25.63 -13.54
N ASN A 475 -44.47 26.78 -13.45
CA ASN A 475 -45.13 28.06 -13.25
C ASN A 475 -46.05 28.38 -14.44
N LYS A 476 -47.18 29.04 -14.17
CA LYS A 476 -48.06 29.52 -15.23
C LYS A 476 -47.32 30.55 -16.09
N LYS A 477 -47.14 30.24 -17.38
CA LYS A 477 -46.52 31.14 -18.34
C LYS A 477 -47.34 32.43 -18.51
N PRO A 478 -46.70 33.61 -18.64
CA PRO A 478 -47.36 34.80 -19.15
C PRO A 478 -47.99 34.53 -20.52
N THR A 479 -48.99 35.33 -20.90
CA THR A 479 -49.56 35.27 -22.25
C THR A 479 -48.48 35.62 -23.26
N ALA A 480 -48.30 34.77 -24.27
CA ALA A 480 -47.38 35.04 -25.38
C ALA A 480 -47.82 36.31 -26.11
N LEU A 481 -46.86 37.21 -26.36
CA LEU A 481 -47.09 38.48 -27.04
C LEU A 481 -47.02 38.36 -28.56
N GLU A 482 -46.63 37.19 -29.09
CA GLU A 482 -46.38 36.95 -30.52
C GLU A 482 -45.33 37.91 -31.09
N VAL A 483 -44.32 38.26 -30.27
CA VAL A 483 -43.19 39.10 -30.65
C VAL A 483 -41.93 38.27 -30.75
N ASP A 484 -41.13 38.56 -31.78
CA ASP A 484 -39.82 37.94 -31.93
C ASP A 484 -38.80 38.54 -30.96
N GLY A 485 -37.88 37.69 -30.52
CA GLY A 485 -36.71 38.04 -29.73
C GLY A 485 -35.46 37.44 -30.36
N PHE A 486 -34.46 38.28 -30.59
CA PHE A 486 -33.17 37.93 -31.17
C PHE A 486 -32.04 38.29 -30.21
N PRO A 487 -30.84 37.71 -30.34
CA PRO A 487 -29.67 38.18 -29.62
C PRO A 487 -29.39 39.66 -29.93
N ALA A 488 -29.00 40.42 -28.91
CA ALA A 488 -28.53 41.79 -29.08
C ALA A 488 -27.22 41.85 -29.89
N LYS A 489 -26.89 43.02 -30.44
CA LYS A 489 -25.65 43.21 -31.20
C LYS A 489 -24.43 42.79 -30.39
N GLY A 490 -23.57 41.95 -30.98
CA GLY A 490 -22.37 41.45 -30.31
C GLY A 490 -22.59 40.25 -29.40
N ARG A 491 -23.81 39.68 -29.38
CA ARG A 491 -24.11 38.40 -28.73
C ARG A 491 -24.03 37.25 -29.73
N SER A 492 -23.79 36.06 -29.20
CA SER A 492 -23.70 34.84 -29.99
C SER A 492 -25.07 34.23 -30.27
N GLU A 493 -25.11 33.21 -31.13
CA GLU A 493 -26.32 32.41 -31.39
C GLU A 493 -26.82 31.66 -30.14
N ASN A 494 -25.99 31.46 -29.12
CA ASN A 494 -26.38 30.80 -27.86
C ASN A 494 -27.51 31.55 -27.11
N TYR A 495 -27.69 32.84 -27.37
CA TYR A 495 -28.78 33.64 -26.81
C TYR A 495 -30.11 33.47 -27.56
N MET A 496 -30.11 32.89 -28.75
CA MET A 496 -31.26 32.91 -29.67
C MET A 496 -32.52 32.31 -29.04
N GLY A 497 -32.43 31.08 -28.53
CA GLY A 497 -33.57 30.40 -27.91
C GLY A 497 -34.06 31.12 -26.65
N LEU A 498 -33.14 31.61 -25.82
CA LEU A 498 -33.45 32.32 -24.58
C LEU A 498 -34.12 33.67 -24.83
N CYS A 499 -33.63 34.44 -25.81
CA CYS A 499 -34.22 35.72 -26.19
C CYS A 499 -35.57 35.54 -26.87
N SER A 500 -35.70 34.56 -27.77
CA SER A 500 -36.98 34.25 -28.43
C SER A 500 -38.07 33.92 -27.39
N SER A 501 -37.75 33.06 -26.42
CA SER A 501 -38.67 32.70 -25.34
C SER A 501 -38.95 33.89 -24.41
N ALA A 502 -37.91 34.60 -23.94
CA ALA A 502 -38.06 35.68 -22.97
C ALA A 502 -38.85 36.88 -23.52
N CYS A 503 -38.48 37.37 -24.72
CA CYS A 503 -39.13 38.52 -25.33
C CYS A 503 -40.61 38.23 -25.65
N ASN A 504 -40.90 37.01 -26.13
CA ASN A 504 -42.28 36.58 -26.38
C ASN A 504 -43.13 36.51 -25.09
N LEU A 505 -42.51 36.34 -23.93
CA LEU A 505 -43.17 36.37 -22.61
C LEU A 505 -43.12 37.74 -21.92
N GLY A 506 -42.71 38.79 -22.64
CA GLY A 506 -42.68 40.18 -22.15
C GLY A 506 -41.42 40.58 -21.39
N TYR A 507 -40.35 39.77 -21.46
CA TYR A 507 -39.05 40.07 -20.84
C TYR A 507 -37.95 40.13 -21.90
N CYS A 508 -37.61 41.34 -22.35
CA CYS A 508 -36.64 41.54 -23.43
C CYS A 508 -35.53 42.52 -23.00
N PRO A 509 -34.56 42.08 -22.18
CA PRO A 509 -33.49 42.97 -21.70
C PRO A 509 -32.57 43.38 -22.86
N GLU A 510 -32.50 44.67 -23.16
CA GLU A 510 -31.75 45.22 -24.30
C GLU A 510 -30.23 44.89 -24.26
N ALA A 511 -29.69 44.60 -23.09
CA ALA A 511 -28.29 44.19 -22.92
C ALA A 511 -27.96 42.83 -23.57
N TYR A 512 -28.98 41.98 -23.75
CA TYR A 512 -28.83 40.60 -24.23
C TYR A 512 -29.72 40.29 -25.43
N CYS A 513 -30.89 40.92 -25.53
CA CYS A 513 -31.90 40.64 -26.54
C CYS A 513 -32.30 41.90 -27.33
N SER A 514 -32.88 41.69 -28.51
CA SER A 514 -33.42 42.71 -29.40
C SER A 514 -34.69 42.22 -30.06
N HIS A 515 -35.63 43.13 -30.32
CA HIS A 515 -36.84 42.83 -31.12
C HIS A 515 -36.59 42.76 -32.63
N THR A 516 -35.36 43.04 -33.07
CA THR A 516 -34.97 42.99 -34.48
C THR A 516 -33.69 42.20 -34.63
N LEU A 517 -33.57 41.45 -35.74
CA LEU A 517 -32.39 40.63 -36.00
C LEU A 517 -31.12 41.49 -36.03
N GLN A 518 -30.16 41.17 -35.17
CA GLN A 518 -28.85 41.83 -35.11
C GLN A 518 -27.75 40.92 -35.68
N PRO A 519 -26.63 41.50 -36.16
CA PRO A 519 -25.44 40.71 -36.48
C PRO A 519 -24.92 39.97 -35.23
N MET A 520 -24.90 38.64 -35.31
CA MET A 520 -24.38 37.75 -34.26
C MET A 520 -22.87 37.54 -34.41
N ILE A 521 -22.20 37.26 -33.29
CA ILE A 521 -20.78 36.84 -33.29
C ILE A 521 -20.68 35.32 -33.19
N VAL A 522 -19.62 34.75 -33.75
CA VAL A 522 -19.19 33.38 -33.45
C VAL A 522 -18.07 33.49 -32.41
N PRO A 523 -18.30 33.10 -31.15
CA PRO A 523 -17.27 33.13 -30.13
C PRO A 523 -16.07 32.29 -30.55
N THR A 524 -14.85 32.80 -30.35
CA THR A 524 -13.61 32.04 -30.59
C THR A 524 -13.31 31.04 -29.49
N VAL A 525 -13.91 31.23 -28.31
CA VAL A 525 -13.89 30.33 -27.16
C VAL A 525 -15.33 30.16 -26.70
N SER A 526 -15.71 28.94 -26.32
CA SER A 526 -17.05 28.69 -25.78
C SER A 526 -17.31 29.58 -24.56
N GLU A 527 -18.48 30.23 -24.53
CA GLU A 527 -18.93 31.07 -23.42
C GLU A 527 -19.24 30.27 -22.15
N PHE A 528 -19.25 28.93 -22.26
CA PHE A 528 -19.54 27.98 -21.19
C PHE A 528 -18.30 27.21 -20.71
N LEU A 529 -17.11 27.52 -21.25
CA LEU A 529 -15.85 26.96 -20.75
C LEU A 529 -15.21 27.91 -19.73
N PRO A 530 -14.65 27.39 -18.64
CA PRO A 530 -13.87 28.20 -17.72
C PRO A 530 -12.62 28.77 -18.41
N LEU A 531 -12.17 29.93 -17.95
CA LEU A 531 -10.98 30.59 -18.49
C LEU A 531 -9.69 29.92 -18.00
N ALA A 532 -8.73 29.70 -18.90
CA ALA A 532 -7.37 29.32 -18.56
C ALA A 532 -6.46 30.56 -18.46
N CYS A 533 -5.28 30.37 -17.87
CA CYS A 533 -4.25 31.40 -17.95
C CYS A 533 -3.71 31.52 -19.39
N ARG A 534 -3.45 32.76 -19.81
CA ARG A 534 -2.97 33.15 -21.15
C ARG A 534 -1.64 33.91 -21.12
N ALA A 535 -1.29 34.49 -19.98
CA ALA A 535 0.01 35.09 -19.76
C ALA A 535 0.29 35.10 -18.26
N GLY A 536 1.56 34.99 -17.89
CA GLY A 536 1.96 35.07 -16.49
C GLY A 536 3.36 35.63 -16.30
N THR A 537 3.67 35.96 -15.05
CA THR A 537 4.98 36.44 -14.61
C THR A 537 5.38 35.72 -13.32
N GLY A 538 6.66 35.70 -12.99
CA GLY A 538 7.14 35.23 -11.70
C GLY A 538 6.60 36.12 -10.57
N ARG A 539 6.22 35.51 -9.44
CA ARG A 539 5.85 36.23 -8.23
C ARG A 539 7.09 36.82 -7.54
N ALA A 540 6.86 37.74 -6.60
CA ALA A 540 7.91 38.27 -5.74
C ALA A 540 8.64 37.13 -5.00
N GLY A 541 9.97 37.12 -5.06
CA GLY A 541 10.83 36.03 -4.56
C GLY A 541 11.10 34.91 -5.56
N PHE A 542 10.46 34.93 -6.74
CA PHE A 542 10.64 33.98 -7.84
C PHE A 542 10.94 34.70 -9.17
N GLU A 543 11.60 35.86 -9.10
CA GLU A 543 11.91 36.69 -10.27
C GLU A 543 12.73 35.92 -11.33
N GLY A 544 13.59 34.99 -10.88
CA GLY A 544 14.36 34.09 -11.75
C GLY A 544 13.51 33.11 -12.57
N LEU A 545 12.24 32.90 -12.22
CA LEU A 545 11.30 32.05 -12.96
C LEU A 545 10.40 32.85 -13.92
N THR A 546 10.59 34.17 -14.06
CA THR A 546 9.70 35.03 -14.88
C THR A 546 9.56 34.54 -16.32
N GLY A 547 10.67 34.13 -16.95
CA GLY A 547 10.63 33.57 -18.31
C GLY A 547 9.81 32.27 -18.36
N LEU A 548 9.99 31.39 -17.39
CA LEU A 548 9.28 30.11 -17.29
C LEU A 548 7.78 30.32 -17.07
N CYS A 549 7.40 31.21 -16.16
CA CYS A 549 6.00 31.58 -15.95
C CYS A 549 5.38 32.19 -17.21
N SER A 550 6.09 33.08 -17.90
CA SER A 550 5.60 33.67 -19.15
C SER A 550 5.29 32.62 -20.22
N TYR A 551 6.19 31.65 -20.40
CA TYR A 551 5.98 30.55 -21.35
C TYR A 551 4.87 29.59 -20.90
N ALA A 552 4.95 29.05 -19.69
CA ALA A 552 4.05 27.97 -19.25
C ALA A 552 2.62 28.47 -19.04
N CYS A 553 2.45 29.66 -18.45
CA CYS A 553 1.13 30.25 -18.22
C CYS A 553 0.40 30.56 -19.53
N ASN A 554 1.09 30.78 -20.65
CA ASN A 554 0.46 30.95 -21.97
C ASN A 554 -0.32 29.71 -22.44
N PHE A 555 0.01 28.53 -21.90
CA PHE A 555 -0.62 27.25 -22.19
C PHE A 555 -1.48 26.72 -21.03
N GLY A 556 -1.83 27.57 -20.05
CA GLY A 556 -2.64 27.19 -18.89
C GLY A 556 -1.88 26.53 -17.74
N PHE A 557 -0.62 26.08 -17.92
CA PHE A 557 0.21 25.57 -16.83
C PHE A 557 0.80 26.75 -16.04
N CYS A 558 0.08 27.21 -15.02
CA CYS A 558 0.44 28.42 -14.26
C CYS A 558 0.35 28.19 -12.73
N PRO A 559 1.34 27.52 -12.11
CA PRO A 559 1.29 27.20 -10.69
C PRO A 559 1.26 28.46 -9.81
N ILE A 560 0.26 28.59 -8.94
CA ILE A 560 -0.05 29.85 -8.23
C ILE A 560 1.01 30.25 -7.21
N HIS A 561 1.80 29.31 -6.68
CA HIS A 561 2.82 29.62 -5.68
C HIS A 561 4.02 30.37 -6.26
N VAL A 562 4.36 30.12 -7.52
CA VAL A 562 5.55 30.68 -8.19
C VAL A 562 5.19 31.67 -9.30
N CYS A 563 4.03 31.49 -9.94
CA CYS A 563 3.55 32.34 -11.03
C CYS A 563 2.33 33.18 -10.65
N GLN A 564 2.23 34.36 -11.26
CA GLN A 564 1.05 35.21 -11.26
C GLN A 564 0.48 35.24 -12.67
N CYS A 565 -0.76 34.79 -12.82
CA CYS A 565 -1.50 34.93 -14.07
C CYS A 565 -1.87 36.40 -14.29
N THR A 566 -1.40 36.98 -15.40
CA THR A 566 -1.61 38.40 -15.75
C THR A 566 -2.70 38.58 -16.81
N GLU A 567 -3.00 37.53 -17.57
CA GLU A 567 -4.07 37.52 -18.59
C GLU A 567 -4.78 36.17 -18.58
N LYS A 568 -6.11 36.19 -18.76
CA LYS A 568 -6.97 35.00 -18.82
C LYS A 568 -7.72 34.96 -20.15
N GLY A 569 -7.98 33.76 -20.67
CA GLY A 569 -8.74 33.57 -21.90
C GLY A 569 -9.12 32.11 -22.09
N GLY A 570 -9.38 31.67 -23.33
CA GLY A 570 -9.52 30.23 -23.62
C GLY A 570 -8.24 29.46 -23.28
N LEU A 571 -8.24 28.14 -23.43
CA LEU A 571 -7.00 27.35 -23.38
C LEU A 571 -6.30 27.40 -24.76
N ILE A 572 -4.96 27.37 -24.80
CA ILE A 572 -4.15 27.17 -26.02
C ILE A 572 -3.53 25.82 -25.75
N GLU A 573 -3.73 24.90 -26.69
CA GLU A 573 -3.15 23.57 -26.59
C GLU A 573 -1.62 23.69 -26.52
N PRO A 574 -0.97 23.13 -25.49
CA PRO A 574 0.47 23.17 -25.39
C PRO A 574 1.12 22.39 -26.55
N PRO A 575 2.36 22.74 -26.94
CA PRO A 575 3.11 21.94 -27.89
C PRO A 575 3.23 20.48 -27.42
N PRO A 576 3.29 19.51 -28.35
CA PRO A 576 3.49 18.11 -28.01
C PRO A 576 4.77 17.88 -27.20
N GLN A 577 4.74 16.89 -26.30
CA GLN A 577 5.92 16.52 -25.54
C GLN A 577 6.94 15.74 -26.37
N VAL A 578 8.22 16.03 -26.16
CA VAL A 578 9.36 15.29 -26.68
C VAL A 578 9.69 14.15 -25.71
N LYS A 579 9.58 12.91 -26.19
CA LYS A 579 9.81 11.71 -25.38
C LYS A 579 11.25 11.68 -24.83
N GLY A 580 11.40 11.35 -23.54
CA GLY A 580 12.70 11.20 -22.87
C GLY A 580 13.38 12.53 -22.48
N VAL A 581 12.74 13.66 -22.71
CA VAL A 581 13.27 14.99 -22.36
C VAL A 581 12.51 15.54 -21.17
N SER A 582 13.25 15.96 -20.14
CA SER A 582 12.72 16.68 -18.99
C SER A 582 13.66 17.82 -18.59
N GLY A 583 13.29 18.57 -17.57
CA GLY A 583 14.07 19.69 -17.04
C GLY A 583 13.97 19.75 -15.53
N LYS A 584 15.05 20.19 -14.89
CA LYS A 584 15.10 20.52 -13.46
C LYS A 584 15.56 21.97 -13.30
N PRO A 585 15.10 22.71 -12.28
CA PRO A 585 15.57 24.07 -12.05
C PRO A 585 17.05 24.10 -11.70
N ILE A 586 17.74 25.17 -12.10
CA ILE A 586 19.14 25.42 -11.72
C ILE A 586 19.18 25.97 -10.30
N GLY A 587 19.97 25.33 -9.44
CA GLY A 587 20.01 25.64 -8.01
C GLY A 587 18.86 24.97 -7.23
N ASN A 588 18.75 25.29 -5.95
CA ASN A 588 17.76 24.68 -5.06
C ASN A 588 16.46 25.50 -5.00
N VAL A 589 15.88 25.81 -6.16
CA VAL A 589 14.62 26.57 -6.29
C VAL A 589 13.47 25.60 -6.53
N ASN A 590 12.37 25.72 -5.77
CA ASN A 590 11.12 25.02 -6.12
C ASN A 590 10.46 25.74 -7.29
N ASP A 591 10.47 25.13 -8.47
CA ASP A 591 9.89 25.69 -9.69
C ASP A 591 8.49 25.16 -10.00
N GLU A 592 7.87 24.37 -9.11
CA GLU A 592 6.55 23.76 -9.31
C GLU A 592 6.44 23.02 -10.66
N LYS A 593 7.53 22.37 -11.09
CA LYS A 593 7.65 21.61 -12.36
C LYS A 593 7.61 22.46 -13.64
N LEU A 594 7.82 23.77 -13.55
CA LEU A 594 7.91 24.63 -14.73
C LEU A 594 9.00 24.16 -15.72
N CYS A 595 10.18 23.78 -15.24
CA CYS A 595 11.25 23.26 -16.08
C CYS A 595 10.88 21.93 -16.73
N ALA A 596 10.22 21.02 -15.99
CA ALA A 596 9.75 19.76 -16.57
C ALA A 596 8.70 20.01 -17.66
N PHE A 597 7.76 20.93 -17.44
CA PHE A 597 6.75 21.31 -18.41
C PHE A 597 7.36 21.94 -19.68
N ALA A 598 8.28 22.89 -19.50
CA ALA A 598 8.93 23.66 -20.56
C ALA A 598 9.91 22.79 -21.39
N CYS A 599 10.86 22.12 -20.74
CA CYS A 599 11.91 21.36 -21.41
C CYS A 599 11.33 20.17 -22.19
N SER A 600 10.31 19.49 -21.65
CA SER A 600 9.61 18.42 -22.38
C SER A 600 8.88 18.92 -23.62
N ARG A 601 8.72 20.23 -23.83
CA ARG A 601 8.01 20.84 -24.97
C ARG A 601 8.93 21.66 -25.88
N GLY A 602 10.23 21.35 -25.84
CA GLY A 602 11.22 21.93 -26.75
C GLY A 602 11.73 23.32 -26.35
N TRP A 603 11.30 23.87 -25.22
CA TRP A 603 11.82 25.14 -24.70
C TRP A 603 12.46 24.95 -23.33
N CYS A 604 13.80 24.87 -23.28
CA CYS A 604 14.56 24.61 -22.06
C CYS A 604 15.59 25.74 -21.84
N PRO A 605 15.23 26.83 -21.12
CA PRO A 605 16.12 27.97 -20.91
C PRO A 605 17.32 27.58 -20.03
N PRO A 606 18.57 27.63 -20.53
CA PRO A 606 19.75 27.08 -19.84
C PRO A 606 20.21 27.92 -18.65
N ASP A 607 19.65 29.11 -18.46
CA ASP A 607 19.87 30.01 -17.33
C ASP A 607 18.92 29.70 -16.16
N ALA A 608 17.80 29.02 -16.41
CA ALA A 608 16.81 28.66 -15.38
C ALA A 608 16.64 27.14 -15.21
N CYS A 609 16.86 26.34 -16.26
CA CYS A 609 16.64 24.91 -16.29
C CYS A 609 17.87 24.12 -16.76
N GLN A 610 18.21 23.07 -16.04
CA GLN A 610 19.10 22.01 -16.49
C GLN A 610 18.27 20.96 -17.23
N ARG A 611 18.53 20.78 -18.53
CA ARG A 611 17.95 19.72 -19.33
C ARG A 611 18.41 18.36 -18.78
N VAL A 612 17.47 17.45 -18.61
CA VAL A 612 17.71 16.06 -18.24
C VAL A 612 17.22 15.21 -19.40
N ASP A 613 18.16 14.66 -20.17
CA ASP A 613 17.86 13.64 -21.17
C ASP A 613 17.91 12.29 -20.43
N THR A 614 16.78 11.60 -20.32
CA THR A 614 16.68 10.34 -19.55
C THR A 614 17.12 9.13 -20.36
N SER A 615 18.11 9.31 -21.22
CA SER A 615 18.82 8.25 -21.95
C SER A 615 20.30 8.41 -21.62
N ASP A 616 20.90 7.35 -21.06
CA ASP A 616 22.35 7.20 -20.82
C ASP A 616 22.82 7.61 -19.41
N ASP A 617 22.68 6.69 -18.44
CA ASP A 617 23.52 6.63 -17.24
C ASP A 617 24.38 5.36 -17.32
N GLU A 618 25.45 5.40 -18.12
CA GLU A 618 26.61 4.51 -18.04
C GLU A 618 27.88 5.32 -17.75
N ASP A 619 28.73 4.75 -16.90
CA ASP A 619 30.11 5.13 -16.54
C ASP A 619 30.36 6.27 -15.51
N ASP A 620 30.70 5.86 -14.27
CA ASP A 620 31.67 6.57 -13.43
C ASP A 620 32.46 5.58 -12.53
N ASP A 621 33.57 5.05 -13.07
CA ASP A 621 34.55 4.19 -12.37
C ASP A 621 35.74 4.99 -11.81
N LYS A 622 35.44 6.02 -11.01
CA LYS A 622 36.41 6.58 -10.05
C LYS A 622 35.72 6.70 -8.70
N GLY A 623 36.10 5.83 -7.77
CA GLY A 623 35.62 5.89 -6.39
C GLY A 623 35.90 7.25 -5.75
N PRO A 624 35.10 7.64 -4.74
CA PRO A 624 35.31 8.91 -4.05
C PRO A 624 36.72 8.96 -3.46
N GLU A 625 37.37 10.12 -3.58
CA GLU A 625 38.61 10.43 -2.89
C GLU A 625 38.32 10.37 -1.38
N ILE A 626 38.80 9.32 -0.70
CA ILE A 626 38.54 9.09 0.73
C ILE A 626 39.36 10.11 1.52
N ASP A 627 38.69 10.98 2.28
CA ASP A 627 39.35 11.87 3.24
C ASP A 627 40.22 11.02 4.19
N PRO A 628 41.54 11.31 4.32
CA PRO A 628 42.42 10.60 5.23
C PRO A 628 41.92 10.54 6.69
N GLU A 629 41.08 11.49 7.09
CA GLU A 629 40.43 11.48 8.41
C GLU A 629 39.28 10.48 8.52
N ASP A 630 38.60 10.11 7.43
CA ASP A 630 37.47 9.16 7.43
C ASP A 630 37.86 7.74 6.98
N ALA A 631 39.15 7.51 6.73
CA ALA A 631 39.71 6.19 6.43
C ALA A 631 39.67 5.22 7.63
N CYS A 632 39.47 3.94 7.35
CA CYS A 632 39.54 2.84 8.32
C CYS A 632 40.95 2.70 8.90
N LYS A 633 41.06 2.51 10.22
CA LYS A 633 42.33 2.32 10.93
C LYS A 633 42.21 1.14 11.91
N ASP A 634 43.30 0.41 12.12
CA ASP A 634 43.34 -0.72 13.05
C ASP A 634 42.98 -0.32 14.49
N GLU A 635 43.25 0.94 14.87
CA GLU A 635 42.91 1.52 16.17
C GLU A 635 41.39 1.72 16.38
N ASP A 636 40.60 1.76 15.30
CA ASP A 636 39.15 1.90 15.36
C ASP A 636 38.42 0.54 15.52
N ILE A 637 39.15 -0.58 15.53
CA ILE A 637 38.58 -1.93 15.66
C ILE A 637 38.02 -2.14 17.06
N THR A 638 36.75 -2.55 17.15
CA THR A 638 36.05 -2.81 18.41
C THR A 638 35.71 -4.28 18.62
N TYR A 639 35.83 -5.11 17.58
CA TYR A 639 35.51 -6.54 17.65
C TYR A 639 36.36 -7.27 18.71
N ASP A 640 35.70 -7.99 19.63
CA ASP A 640 36.39 -8.74 20.68
C ASP A 640 36.99 -10.04 20.12
N LYS A 641 38.31 -10.19 20.19
CA LYS A 641 39.03 -11.37 19.70
C LYS A 641 39.24 -12.46 20.78
N ASP A 642 39.12 -12.08 22.05
CA ASP A 642 39.58 -12.87 23.20
C ASP A 642 38.43 -13.27 24.15
N TYR A 643 37.18 -13.15 23.70
CA TYR A 643 36.02 -13.55 24.50
C TYR A 643 36.08 -15.04 24.89
N THR A 644 36.21 -15.28 26.20
CA THR A 644 36.27 -16.62 26.82
C THR A 644 35.05 -16.90 27.72
N GLY A 645 34.04 -16.03 27.69
CA GLY A 645 32.83 -16.19 28.48
C GLY A 645 31.95 -17.36 27.99
N ARG A 646 30.96 -17.77 28.80
CA ARG A 646 29.97 -18.78 28.39
C ARG A 646 29.28 -18.34 27.09
N VAL A 647 29.34 -19.22 26.10
CA VAL A 647 28.75 -19.02 24.76
C VAL A 647 27.34 -19.60 24.73
N GLY A 648 27.18 -20.89 25.05
CA GLY A 648 25.90 -21.58 25.11
C GLY A 648 26.02 -23.10 25.06
N GLU A 649 24.87 -23.77 25.03
CA GLU A 649 24.68 -25.22 24.99
C GLU A 649 23.67 -25.59 23.89
N TYR A 650 23.83 -26.79 23.33
CA TYR A 650 22.88 -27.33 22.35
C TYR A 650 21.67 -27.93 23.05
N MET A 651 20.47 -27.68 22.50
CA MET A 651 19.25 -28.38 22.90
C MET A 651 19.42 -29.89 22.68
N ARG A 652 18.99 -30.66 23.67
CA ARG A 652 19.00 -32.12 23.59
C ARG A 652 17.83 -32.61 22.72
N TRP A 653 18.12 -33.31 21.64
CA TRP A 653 17.13 -33.69 20.63
C TRP A 653 15.93 -34.49 21.16
N PHE A 654 16.11 -35.34 22.18
CA PHE A 654 14.99 -36.10 22.76
C PHE A 654 13.91 -35.19 23.36
N LEU A 655 14.23 -33.95 23.72
CA LEU A 655 13.26 -32.97 24.22
C LEU A 655 12.28 -32.47 23.15
N MET A 656 12.53 -32.76 21.87
CA MET A 656 11.56 -32.49 20.79
C MET A 656 10.36 -33.44 20.83
N GLU A 657 10.42 -34.54 21.58
CA GLU A 657 9.29 -35.47 21.68
C GLU A 657 8.30 -35.02 22.76
N PRO A 658 6.99 -35.00 22.46
CA PRO A 658 5.97 -34.49 23.40
C PRO A 658 5.95 -35.18 24.77
N GLU A 659 6.39 -36.45 24.85
CA GLU A 659 6.45 -37.20 26.11
C GLU A 659 7.50 -36.65 27.09
N TYR A 660 8.49 -35.90 26.58
CA TYR A 660 9.51 -35.22 27.38
C TYR A 660 9.25 -33.70 27.51
N ALA A 661 8.11 -33.19 27.04
CA ALA A 661 7.70 -31.77 27.02
C ALA A 661 7.72 -31.03 28.39
N ALA A 662 7.88 -31.76 29.51
CA ALA A 662 7.90 -31.21 30.86
C ALA A 662 9.10 -31.66 31.71
N THR A 663 10.14 -32.24 31.11
CA THR A 663 11.26 -32.84 31.87
C THR A 663 12.29 -31.85 32.39
N THR A 664 12.22 -30.57 32.02
CA THR A 664 13.11 -29.54 32.56
C THR A 664 12.47 -28.15 32.60
N GLY A 665 12.75 -27.42 33.67
CA GLY A 665 12.45 -26.00 33.86
C GLY A 665 13.37 -25.08 33.08
N ARG A 666 14.49 -25.58 32.53
CA ARG A 666 15.54 -24.79 31.89
C ARG A 666 15.07 -24.07 30.62
N GLN A 667 15.33 -22.76 30.58
CA GLN A 667 15.07 -21.89 29.44
C GLN A 667 16.32 -21.09 29.09
N TYR A 668 16.61 -20.98 27.79
CA TYR A 668 17.71 -20.16 27.30
C TYR A 668 17.21 -18.82 26.74
N ILE A 669 18.02 -17.78 26.87
CA ILE A 669 17.79 -16.46 26.26
C ILE A 669 19.07 -16.00 25.58
N THR A 670 19.08 -15.96 24.25
CA THR A 670 20.26 -15.57 23.47
C THR A 670 20.23 -14.07 23.19
N ILE A 671 21.33 -13.37 23.47
CA ILE A 671 21.50 -11.97 23.08
C ILE A 671 22.74 -11.86 22.20
N VAL A 672 22.57 -11.26 21.03
CA VAL A 672 23.61 -11.02 20.03
C VAL A 672 23.95 -9.53 19.98
N ASN A 673 25.22 -9.20 20.22
CA ASN A 673 25.73 -7.84 20.21
C ASN A 673 26.53 -7.56 18.92
N LEU A 674 25.93 -6.84 17.98
CA LEU A 674 26.58 -6.37 16.74
C LEU A 674 26.69 -4.84 16.75
N THR A 675 27.11 -4.30 17.90
CA THR A 675 27.37 -2.87 18.12
C THR A 675 28.84 -2.69 18.50
N PRO A 676 29.41 -1.48 18.36
CA PRO A 676 30.78 -1.21 18.81
C PRO A 676 30.92 -1.08 20.34
N HIS A 677 29.86 -1.39 21.09
CA HIS A 677 29.76 -1.16 22.53
C HIS A 677 29.61 -2.48 23.28
N ASN A 678 30.23 -2.58 24.46
CA ASN A 678 30.02 -3.71 25.34
C ASN A 678 28.63 -3.62 26.02
N PHE A 679 27.87 -4.71 26.03
CA PHE A 679 26.63 -4.80 26.81
C PHE A 679 26.99 -5.24 28.22
N LYS A 680 27.03 -4.27 29.12
CA LYS A 680 27.44 -4.48 30.50
C LYS A 680 26.24 -4.84 31.36
N LEU A 681 26.17 -6.08 31.83
CA LEU A 681 25.27 -6.46 32.92
C LEU A 681 25.56 -5.62 34.17
N THR A 682 24.58 -4.86 34.65
CA THR A 682 24.69 -4.04 35.86
C THR A 682 24.14 -4.73 37.09
N SER A 683 23.01 -5.41 36.93
CA SER A 683 22.38 -6.22 37.98
C SER A 683 21.57 -7.35 37.34
N ALA A 684 21.45 -8.45 38.07
CA ALA A 684 20.50 -9.51 37.77
C ALA A 684 19.93 -10.05 39.08
N GLN A 685 18.65 -10.41 39.07
CA GLN A 685 17.96 -10.97 40.21
C GLN A 685 16.90 -11.97 39.77
N SER A 686 16.63 -12.97 40.62
CA SER A 686 15.60 -13.98 40.35
C SER A 686 14.91 -14.44 41.63
N TYR A 687 13.67 -14.88 41.50
CA TYR A 687 12.87 -15.48 42.55
C TYR A 687 12.37 -16.84 42.06
N GLN A 688 12.55 -17.88 42.89
CA GLN A 688 12.16 -19.25 42.59
C GLN A 688 12.75 -19.79 41.27
N MET A 689 13.99 -19.41 40.94
CA MET A 689 14.74 -20.00 39.83
C MET A 689 15.90 -20.83 40.38
N ASP A 690 16.06 -22.06 39.85
CA ASP A 690 17.13 -22.99 40.22
C ASP A 690 18.50 -22.52 39.68
N GLU A 691 18.51 -21.79 38.56
CA GLU A 691 19.70 -21.15 37.95
C GLU A 691 19.27 -19.86 37.23
N PHE A 692 20.00 -18.76 37.42
CA PHE A 692 19.81 -17.50 36.68
C PHE A 692 21.16 -16.92 36.25
N ASP A 693 21.80 -17.52 35.24
CA ASP A 693 23.14 -17.15 34.76
C ASP A 693 23.07 -16.10 33.64
N TRP A 694 23.58 -14.91 33.95
CA TRP A 694 23.66 -13.74 33.08
C TRP A 694 25.05 -13.14 33.11
N GLY A 695 25.49 -12.52 32.01
CA GLY A 695 26.82 -11.93 31.93
C GLY A 695 26.97 -10.84 30.87
N HIS A 696 28.14 -10.21 30.86
CA HIS A 696 28.51 -9.22 29.85
C HIS A 696 28.60 -9.85 28.45
N ILE A 697 28.30 -9.05 27.44
CA ILE A 697 28.30 -9.48 26.03
C ILE A 697 29.14 -8.48 25.22
N PRO A 698 30.39 -8.82 24.89
CA PRO A 698 31.27 -7.93 24.15
C PRO A 698 30.81 -7.65 22.72
N PRO A 699 31.35 -6.60 22.08
CA PRO A 699 31.12 -6.30 20.67
C PRO A 699 31.45 -7.50 19.76
N GLY A 700 30.52 -7.83 18.86
CA GLY A 700 30.68 -8.93 17.90
C GLY A 700 30.45 -10.33 18.46
N LYS A 701 29.95 -10.43 19.70
CA LYS A 701 29.72 -11.70 20.39
C LYS A 701 28.24 -11.94 20.69
N ALA A 702 27.94 -13.18 20.98
CA ALA A 702 26.64 -13.60 21.47
C ALA A 702 26.79 -14.39 22.77
N ARG A 703 25.79 -14.29 23.64
CA ARG A 703 25.70 -15.09 24.86
C ARG A 703 24.32 -15.71 24.97
N GLN A 704 24.28 -17.01 25.20
CA GLN A 704 23.09 -17.74 25.62
C GLN A 704 23.02 -17.71 27.16
N ASN A 705 22.12 -16.91 27.70
CA ASN A 705 21.85 -16.78 29.14
C ASN A 705 20.87 -17.86 29.60
N VAL A 706 20.82 -18.14 30.91
CA VAL A 706 19.98 -19.19 31.49
C VAL A 706 18.97 -18.62 32.47
N ALA A 707 17.72 -19.02 32.31
CA ALA A 707 16.67 -18.92 33.32
C ALA A 707 16.09 -20.32 33.56
N HIS A 708 16.52 -20.99 34.63
CA HIS A 708 16.04 -22.31 35.01
C HIS A 708 14.93 -22.14 36.06
N TYR A 709 13.68 -22.23 35.59
CA TYR A 709 12.49 -22.16 36.43
C TYR A 709 12.46 -23.33 37.40
N THR A 710 11.99 -23.13 38.63
CA THR A 710 12.18 -24.14 39.67
C THR A 710 11.44 -25.44 39.37
N GLU A 711 12.12 -26.54 39.62
CA GLU A 711 11.55 -27.89 39.55
C GLU A 711 11.09 -28.40 40.93
N ASP A 712 11.17 -27.57 41.98
CA ASP A 712 10.65 -27.93 43.31
C ASP A 712 9.11 -28.00 43.28
N VAL A 713 8.58 -29.20 43.49
CA VAL A 713 7.12 -29.45 43.57
C VAL A 713 6.41 -28.69 44.69
N LYS A 714 7.15 -28.11 45.65
CA LYS A 714 6.61 -27.26 46.71
C LYS A 714 6.58 -25.78 46.35
N ALA A 715 7.31 -25.38 45.32
CA ALA A 715 7.30 -24.02 44.79
C ALA A 715 6.00 -23.74 44.02
N ASN A 716 5.70 -22.47 43.84
CA ASN A 716 4.47 -22.02 43.21
C ASN A 716 4.81 -21.54 41.79
N PRO A 717 4.46 -22.28 40.74
CA PRO A 717 4.97 -22.02 39.40
C PRO A 717 4.37 -20.76 38.73
N VAL A 718 3.46 -20.05 39.39
CA VAL A 718 2.83 -18.80 38.90
C VAL A 718 3.62 -17.54 39.25
N ASP A 719 4.62 -17.62 40.13
CA ASP A 719 5.39 -16.44 40.57
C ASP A 719 6.90 -16.54 40.37
N ASP A 720 7.39 -17.50 39.58
CA ASP A 720 8.77 -17.52 39.10
C ASP A 720 9.06 -16.28 38.25
N ASN A 721 10.06 -15.50 38.64
CA ASN A 721 10.40 -14.23 37.99
C ASN A 721 11.90 -13.94 38.06
N GLY A 722 12.46 -13.37 36.99
CA GLY A 722 13.84 -12.90 36.95
C GLY A 722 14.01 -11.69 36.04
N GLU A 723 14.90 -10.78 36.42
CA GLU A 723 15.21 -9.55 35.68
C GLU A 723 16.73 -9.37 35.55
N ALA A 724 17.20 -9.06 34.35
CA ALA A 724 18.60 -8.76 34.04
C ALA A 724 18.72 -7.40 33.36
N TYR A 725 19.56 -6.54 33.91
CA TYR A 725 19.70 -5.13 33.52
C TYR A 725 21.03 -4.89 32.83
N TYR A 726 20.97 -4.22 31.68
CA TYR A 726 22.14 -3.94 30.84
C TYR A 726 22.30 -2.44 30.58
N GLU A 727 23.55 -1.99 30.62
CA GLU A 727 24.00 -0.70 30.09
C GLU A 727 24.82 -0.92 28.83
N ILE A 728 24.66 -0.05 27.84
CA ILE A 728 25.48 -0.05 26.62
C ILE A 728 26.66 0.89 26.86
N GLU A 729 27.85 0.33 27.13
CA GLU A 729 29.02 1.12 27.57
C GLU A 729 29.42 2.19 26.55
N GLY A 730 29.71 3.39 27.05
CA GLY A 730 30.02 4.55 26.20
C GLY A 730 28.79 5.29 25.66
N THR A 731 27.58 4.90 26.08
CA THR A 731 26.32 5.59 25.76
C THR A 731 25.52 5.87 27.04
N ASN A 732 24.37 6.54 26.91
CA ASN A 732 23.38 6.66 28.00
C ASN A 732 22.23 5.63 27.89
N LYS A 733 22.37 4.61 27.04
CA LYS A 733 21.30 3.67 26.73
C LYS A 733 21.33 2.45 27.64
N LYS A 734 20.12 1.98 27.98
CA LYS A 734 19.91 0.81 28.84
C LYS A 734 18.82 -0.08 28.27
N PHE A 735 18.86 -1.36 28.62
CA PHE A 735 17.77 -2.29 28.36
C PHE A 735 17.65 -3.35 29.45
N VAL A 736 16.47 -3.98 29.52
CA VAL A 736 16.16 -5.01 30.51
C VAL A 736 15.62 -6.25 29.82
N VAL A 737 15.97 -7.41 30.35
CA VAL A 737 15.35 -8.67 29.96
C VAL A 737 14.66 -9.29 31.16
N ARG A 738 13.40 -9.70 30.97
CA ARG A 738 12.60 -10.33 32.03
C ARG A 738 12.21 -11.74 31.62
N ALA A 739 12.36 -12.67 32.53
CA ALA A 739 11.88 -14.04 32.44
C ALA A 739 10.78 -14.23 33.48
N THR A 740 9.55 -14.53 33.04
CA THR A 740 8.36 -14.54 33.91
C THR A 740 7.40 -15.65 33.51
N THR A 741 6.41 -15.92 34.36
CA THR A 741 5.35 -16.91 34.15
C THR A 741 3.99 -16.25 33.92
N HIS A 742 3.19 -16.82 33.03
CA HIS A 742 1.84 -16.39 32.71
C HIS A 742 0.93 -17.63 32.67
N ILE A 743 0.27 -17.94 33.78
CA ILE A 743 -0.54 -19.15 33.94
C ILE A 743 -1.99 -18.73 34.28
N PRO A 744 -3.02 -19.35 33.65
CA PRO A 744 -2.92 -20.42 32.66
C PRO A 744 -2.71 -19.88 31.23
N ASP A 745 -1.67 -20.36 30.55
CA ASP A 745 -1.42 -20.14 29.12
C ASP A 745 -0.79 -21.39 28.50
N THR A 746 -1.01 -21.63 27.21
CA THR A 746 -0.42 -22.76 26.47
C THR A 746 1.11 -22.74 26.52
N TYR A 747 1.70 -21.54 26.48
CA TYR A 747 3.12 -21.31 26.69
C TYR A 747 3.26 -20.58 28.03
N PRO A 748 3.40 -21.25 29.18
CA PRO A 748 3.35 -20.55 30.47
C PRO A 748 4.57 -19.67 30.75
N LYS A 749 5.69 -19.87 30.04
CA LYS A 749 6.91 -19.05 30.19
C LYS A 749 6.90 -17.88 29.21
N ARG A 750 7.40 -16.73 29.66
CA ARG A 750 7.52 -15.49 28.88
C ARG A 750 8.92 -14.91 28.98
N VAL A 751 9.39 -14.36 27.87
CA VAL A 751 10.59 -13.53 27.82
C VAL A 751 10.19 -12.15 27.31
N VAL A 752 10.47 -11.11 28.08
CA VAL A 752 10.22 -9.72 27.68
C VAL A 752 11.55 -9.03 27.45
N PHE A 753 11.76 -8.55 26.22
CA PHE A 753 12.84 -7.63 25.92
C PHE A 753 12.30 -6.20 26.01
N ASP A 754 12.79 -5.45 26.99
CA ASP A 754 12.40 -4.06 27.23
C ASP A 754 13.56 -3.14 26.84
N LEU A 755 13.45 -2.58 25.63
CA LEU A 755 14.42 -1.69 25.03
C LEU A 755 13.94 -0.23 25.08
N SER A 756 13.03 0.10 26.01
CA SER A 756 12.47 1.44 26.16
C SER A 756 13.55 2.49 26.48
N GLY A 757 14.57 2.11 27.26
CA GLY A 757 15.75 2.95 27.53
C GLY A 757 16.66 3.20 26.32
N MET A 758 16.39 2.51 25.21
CA MET A 758 17.00 2.75 23.91
C MET A 758 16.07 3.54 22.97
N GLY A 759 14.83 3.80 23.37
CA GLY A 759 13.76 4.31 22.51
C GLY A 759 13.32 3.30 21.44
N LYS A 760 13.33 2.00 21.77
CA LYS A 760 13.02 0.89 20.83
C LYS A 760 11.82 0.05 21.25
N GLY A 761 11.10 0.46 22.29
CA GLY A 761 9.92 -0.21 22.79
C GLY A 761 10.22 -1.56 23.43
N GLN A 762 9.19 -2.40 23.53
CA GLN A 762 9.25 -3.68 24.23
C GLN A 762 8.56 -4.77 23.40
N ARG A 763 9.00 -6.01 23.54
CA ARG A 763 8.27 -7.18 23.01
C ARG A 763 8.27 -8.33 24.01
N GLU A 764 7.10 -8.88 24.21
CA GLU A 764 6.85 -10.09 24.97
C GLU A 764 6.82 -11.28 24.00
N TYR A 765 7.67 -12.28 24.26
CA TYR A 765 7.78 -13.50 23.48
C TYR A 765 7.19 -14.68 24.25
N LYS A 766 6.42 -15.50 23.53
CA LYS A 766 6.14 -16.88 23.95
C LYS A 766 7.44 -17.67 23.88
N VAL A 767 7.67 -18.50 24.89
CA VAL A 767 8.78 -19.44 24.88
C VAL A 767 8.38 -20.67 24.06
N PRO A 768 9.16 -21.09 23.02
CA PRO A 768 8.76 -22.15 22.11
C PRO A 768 8.60 -23.53 22.75
N GLU A 769 9.69 -24.10 23.23
CA GLU A 769 9.77 -25.42 23.87
C GLU A 769 10.97 -25.37 24.84
N GLN A 770 11.19 -26.44 25.61
CA GLN A 770 12.26 -26.49 26.61
C GLN A 770 13.64 -26.47 25.95
N GLU A 771 14.59 -25.78 26.58
CA GLU A 771 15.95 -25.62 26.06
C GLU A 771 16.05 -25.00 24.64
N VAL A 772 14.98 -24.37 24.13
CA VAL A 772 15.00 -23.59 22.88
C VAL A 772 15.07 -22.12 23.21
N PRO A 773 16.13 -21.38 22.80
CA PRO A 773 16.28 -20.00 23.23
C PRO A 773 15.30 -19.05 22.52
N VAL A 774 14.85 -18.02 23.24
CA VAL A 774 14.32 -16.79 22.64
C VAL A 774 15.52 -15.88 22.35
N THR A 775 15.59 -15.30 21.14
CA THR A 775 16.78 -14.55 20.69
C THR A 775 16.52 -13.06 20.47
N LEU A 776 17.44 -12.23 20.94
CA LEU A 776 17.50 -10.79 20.66
C LEU A 776 18.78 -10.47 19.89
N VAL A 777 18.65 -9.79 18.75
CA VAL A 777 19.78 -9.26 17.98
C VAL A 777 19.70 -7.73 18.03
N ILE A 778 20.81 -7.08 18.40
CA ILE A 778 20.95 -5.63 18.40
C ILE A 778 22.15 -5.24 17.55
N THR A 779 21.96 -4.26 16.65
CA THR A 779 23.02 -3.59 15.91
C THR A 779 22.78 -2.07 15.86
N GLY A 780 23.69 -1.32 15.23
CA GLY A 780 23.66 0.14 15.20
C GLY A 780 24.44 0.80 16.34
N SER A 781 24.22 2.09 16.53
CA SER A 781 24.85 2.91 17.58
C SER A 781 24.06 4.21 17.82
N ASP A 782 24.47 5.06 18.76
CA ASP A 782 23.86 6.38 18.96
C ASP A 782 24.03 7.32 17.74
N SER A 783 25.13 7.19 16.98
CA SER A 783 25.37 8.00 15.79
C SER A 783 24.53 7.51 14.61
N PHE A 784 24.42 6.19 14.43
CA PHE A 784 23.74 5.55 13.30
C PHE A 784 22.24 5.30 13.52
N GLY A 785 21.83 5.14 14.78
CA GLY A 785 20.53 4.63 15.21
C GLY A 785 20.56 3.11 15.45
N PHE A 786 20.00 2.65 16.58
CA PHE A 786 19.90 1.23 16.90
C PHE A 786 18.81 0.52 16.07
N ILE A 787 19.12 -0.71 15.64
CA ILE A 787 18.23 -1.64 14.92
C ILE A 787 18.18 -2.93 15.74
N THR A 788 16.98 -3.49 15.91
CA THR A 788 16.72 -4.61 16.85
C THR A 788 15.86 -5.67 16.18
N SER A 789 15.91 -6.92 16.66
CA SER A 789 15.05 -8.01 16.16
C SER A 789 13.62 -8.00 16.70
N LEU A 790 13.20 -6.94 17.42
CA LEU A 790 11.85 -6.84 17.98
C LEU A 790 10.76 -6.79 16.90
N SER A 791 11.07 -6.25 15.72
CA SER A 791 10.15 -6.14 14.59
C SER A 791 10.90 -6.11 13.26
N TYR A 792 10.26 -6.56 12.19
CA TYR A 792 10.81 -6.42 10.84
C TYR A 792 10.84 -4.96 10.39
N GLY A 793 11.86 -4.62 9.60
CA GLY A 793 11.88 -3.38 8.82
C GLY A 793 11.07 -3.51 7.51
N PRO A 794 11.20 -2.54 6.59
CA PRO A 794 10.48 -2.50 5.30
C PRO A 794 10.82 -3.64 4.31
N GLY A 795 11.76 -4.54 4.64
CA GLY A 795 12.16 -5.67 3.79
C GLY A 795 13.27 -5.35 2.79
N ASN A 796 13.43 -4.10 2.33
CA ASN A 796 14.51 -3.62 1.44
C ASN A 796 15.81 -3.23 2.17
N TRP A 797 16.35 -4.18 2.95
CA TRP A 797 17.47 -3.88 3.83
C TRP A 797 18.78 -3.56 3.11
N MET A 798 19.06 -4.14 1.93
CA MET A 798 20.29 -3.85 1.19
C MET A 798 20.28 -2.39 0.73
N ARG A 799 19.15 -1.90 0.20
CA ARG A 799 18.94 -0.50 -0.17
C ARG A 799 19.09 0.42 1.03
N GLY A 800 18.56 0.03 2.19
CA GLY A 800 18.66 0.80 3.43
C GLY A 800 20.09 0.95 3.98
N ILE A 801 21.03 0.07 3.58
CA ILE A 801 22.46 0.19 3.92
C ILE A 801 23.36 0.40 2.69
N LYS A 802 22.79 0.82 1.56
CA LYS A 802 23.51 0.92 0.28
C LYS A 802 24.80 1.71 0.41
N ASP A 803 24.77 2.84 1.11
CA ASP A 803 25.94 3.71 1.24
C ASP A 803 27.11 3.05 1.97
N GLN A 804 26.84 2.05 2.81
CA GLN A 804 27.85 1.31 3.56
C GLN A 804 28.38 0.08 2.81
N ILE A 805 27.63 -0.45 1.82
CA ILE A 805 27.99 -1.68 1.11
C ILE A 805 28.28 -1.48 -0.38
N LYS A 806 27.95 -0.33 -0.98
CA LYS A 806 28.04 -0.11 -2.44
C LYS A 806 29.42 -0.33 -3.04
N HIS A 807 30.49 -0.08 -2.28
CA HIS A 807 31.87 -0.29 -2.72
C HIS A 807 32.39 -1.72 -2.51
N ARG A 808 31.67 -2.54 -1.74
CA ARG A 808 32.06 -3.93 -1.44
C ARG A 808 31.79 -4.82 -2.65
N LYS A 809 32.64 -5.82 -2.84
CA LYS A 809 32.40 -6.87 -3.83
C LYS A 809 31.27 -7.78 -3.36
N LEU A 810 30.67 -8.53 -4.27
CA LEU A 810 29.65 -9.53 -3.93
C LEU A 810 30.18 -10.55 -2.92
N VAL A 811 31.44 -10.98 -3.05
CA VAL A 811 32.12 -11.89 -2.11
C VAL A 811 32.39 -11.27 -0.72
N ASP A 812 32.15 -9.98 -0.54
CA ASP A 812 32.38 -9.25 0.71
C ASP A 812 31.07 -8.92 1.44
N VAL A 813 29.93 -9.42 0.97
CA VAL A 813 28.61 -9.19 1.61
C VAL A 813 28.05 -10.50 2.16
N ILE A 814 27.36 -10.39 3.28
CA ILE A 814 26.64 -11.50 3.93
C ILE A 814 25.14 -11.33 3.68
N VAL A 815 24.47 -12.37 3.21
CA VAL A 815 23.01 -12.38 3.02
C VAL A 815 22.35 -13.59 3.67
N PRO A 816 21.10 -13.48 4.14
CA PRO A 816 20.30 -14.66 4.45
C PRO A 816 19.97 -15.44 3.17
N GLY A 817 19.89 -16.76 3.31
CA GLY A 817 19.44 -17.66 2.26
C GLY A 817 18.43 -18.69 2.76
N THR A 818 17.75 -19.31 1.81
CA THR A 818 16.68 -20.28 2.08
C THR A 818 16.89 -21.54 1.24
N HIS A 819 16.94 -22.67 1.94
CA HIS A 819 17.07 -23.99 1.32
C HIS A 819 15.71 -24.51 0.84
N ASP A 820 15.71 -25.21 -0.31
CA ASP A 820 14.49 -25.71 -0.98
C ASP A 820 13.37 -24.67 -0.98
N ALA A 821 13.70 -23.45 -1.41
CA ALA A 821 12.96 -22.25 -1.04
C ALA A 821 11.51 -22.25 -1.53
N GLY A 822 11.25 -22.91 -2.67
CA GLY A 822 9.91 -23.08 -3.22
C GLY A 822 9.03 -24.12 -2.51
N MET A 823 9.54 -24.79 -1.48
CA MET A 823 8.81 -25.75 -0.65
C MET A 823 8.14 -25.06 0.55
N SER A 824 7.46 -23.93 0.30
CA SER A 824 6.67 -23.19 1.29
C SER A 824 5.33 -23.86 1.62
N LYS A 825 4.86 -24.71 0.71
CA LYS A 825 3.64 -25.51 0.81
C LYS A 825 3.88 -26.84 0.12
N ILE A 826 3.12 -27.86 0.49
CA ILE A 826 3.09 -29.14 -0.23
C ILE A 826 1.89 -29.19 -1.17
N THR A 827 2.13 -29.57 -2.42
CA THR A 827 1.09 -29.72 -3.45
C THR A 827 1.01 -31.15 -3.99
N GLY A 828 -0.06 -31.41 -4.75
CA GLY A 828 -0.35 -32.73 -5.32
C GLY A 828 0.14 -32.92 -6.76
N ALA A 829 1.00 -32.05 -7.30
CA ALA A 829 1.50 -32.22 -8.67
C ALA A 829 2.40 -33.47 -8.76
N ILE A 830 3.21 -33.72 -7.72
CA ILE A 830 3.93 -34.99 -7.54
C ILE A 830 3.25 -35.79 -6.41
N LEU A 831 2.76 -36.98 -6.75
CA LEU A 831 1.97 -37.87 -5.89
C LEU A 831 2.84 -39.04 -5.41
N THR A 832 3.45 -38.87 -4.24
CA THR A 832 4.13 -39.94 -3.50
C THR A 832 3.58 -40.07 -2.08
N GLY A 833 4.11 -41.00 -1.28
CA GLY A 833 3.78 -41.15 0.14
C GLY A 833 4.41 -40.10 1.07
N ALA A 834 5.18 -39.14 0.55
CA ALA A 834 5.81 -38.09 1.35
C ALA A 834 4.78 -37.05 1.87
N THR A 835 5.14 -36.37 2.96
CA THR A 835 4.27 -35.46 3.73
C THR A 835 4.95 -34.11 3.97
N ALA A 836 4.23 -33.13 4.54
CA ALA A 836 4.86 -31.87 4.95
C ALA A 836 5.98 -32.08 5.99
N SER A 837 5.84 -33.09 6.86
CA SER A 837 6.82 -33.38 7.92
C SER A 837 8.21 -33.70 7.39
N ASN A 838 8.32 -34.36 6.24
CA ASN A 838 9.58 -34.87 5.71
C ASN A 838 10.01 -34.24 4.38
N THR A 839 9.28 -33.22 3.89
CA THR A 839 9.55 -32.65 2.56
C THR A 839 9.34 -31.13 2.48
N GLN A 840 8.62 -30.52 3.43
CA GLN A 840 8.48 -29.06 3.44
C GLN A 840 9.69 -28.45 4.14
N ASN A 841 10.25 -27.37 3.57
CA ASN A 841 11.48 -26.73 4.08
C ASN A 841 11.27 -25.27 4.44
N GLN A 842 10.24 -24.63 3.87
CA GLN A 842 9.87 -23.27 4.20
C GLN A 842 8.38 -23.23 4.58
N MET A 843 7.97 -22.18 5.28
CA MET A 843 6.54 -21.92 5.55
C MET A 843 6.06 -20.61 4.93
N LEU A 844 7.01 -19.72 4.62
CA LEU A 844 6.78 -18.49 3.90
C LEU A 844 6.96 -18.74 2.42
N ASN A 845 6.14 -18.12 1.58
CA ASN A 845 6.37 -18.11 0.14
C ASN A 845 7.59 -17.24 -0.22
N ILE A 846 8.00 -17.23 -1.48
CA ILE A 846 9.22 -16.52 -1.92
C ILE A 846 9.13 -15.02 -1.63
N TYR A 847 7.95 -14.42 -1.78
CA TYR A 847 7.72 -13.00 -1.47
C TYR A 847 7.99 -12.69 0.02
N ASP A 848 7.41 -13.48 0.94
CA ASP A 848 7.59 -13.26 2.37
C ASP A 848 8.98 -13.70 2.85
N GLN A 849 9.63 -14.66 2.20
CA GLN A 849 11.06 -14.97 2.43
C GLN A 849 11.96 -13.78 2.06
N LEU A 850 11.68 -13.09 0.93
CA LEU A 850 12.38 -11.86 0.54
C LEU A 850 12.16 -10.74 1.57
N ARG A 851 10.93 -10.57 2.07
CA ARG A 851 10.63 -9.59 3.16
C ARG A 851 11.29 -9.97 4.48
N ALA A 852 11.40 -11.25 4.78
CA ALA A 852 12.12 -11.76 5.95
C ALA A 852 13.65 -11.62 5.84
N GLY A 853 14.16 -11.14 4.71
CA GLY A 853 15.55 -10.74 4.51
C GLY A 853 16.35 -11.62 3.54
N SER A 854 15.81 -12.74 3.07
CA SER A 854 16.51 -13.65 2.15
C SER A 854 16.88 -12.96 0.85
N ARG A 855 18.11 -13.16 0.38
CA ARG A 855 18.58 -12.74 -0.95
C ARG A 855 19.23 -13.88 -1.73
N TRP A 856 19.20 -15.09 -1.18
CA TRP A 856 19.74 -16.29 -1.83
C TRP A 856 18.74 -17.44 -1.76
N PHE A 857 18.32 -17.95 -2.91
CA PHE A 857 17.28 -18.97 -2.99
C PHE A 857 17.82 -20.23 -3.66
N ASP A 858 17.86 -21.35 -2.93
CA ASP A 858 18.02 -22.68 -3.53
C ASP A 858 16.67 -23.13 -4.10
N MET A 859 16.49 -22.95 -5.41
CA MET A 859 15.28 -23.25 -6.16
C MET A 859 15.41 -24.58 -6.91
N ARG A 860 14.69 -25.60 -6.46
CA ARG A 860 14.70 -26.91 -7.12
C ARG A 860 13.46 -27.06 -7.98
N VAL A 861 13.60 -26.98 -9.30
CA VAL A 861 12.46 -26.96 -10.23
C VAL A 861 12.49 -28.17 -11.15
N SER A 862 11.37 -28.87 -11.21
CA SER A 862 11.14 -30.02 -12.08
C SER A 862 9.99 -29.74 -13.06
N SER A 863 10.06 -30.31 -14.27
CA SER A 863 8.86 -30.41 -15.10
C SER A 863 8.04 -31.62 -14.68
N VAL A 864 6.75 -31.45 -14.41
CA VAL A 864 5.88 -32.52 -13.91
C VAL A 864 4.98 -33.01 -15.03
N HIS A 865 5.26 -34.22 -15.51
CA HIS A 865 4.58 -34.86 -16.65
C HIS A 865 3.48 -35.78 -16.17
N GLN A 866 2.38 -35.88 -16.90
CA GLN A 866 1.36 -36.88 -16.60
C GLN A 866 1.86 -38.30 -16.97
N VAL A 867 1.55 -39.32 -16.17
CA VAL A 867 1.85 -40.72 -16.50
C VAL A 867 1.03 -41.21 -17.70
N VAL A 868 -0.24 -40.78 -17.79
CA VAL A 868 -1.13 -41.08 -18.91
C VAL A 868 -0.97 -39.95 -19.95
N ASP A 869 -0.76 -40.28 -21.23
CA ASP A 869 -0.34 -39.35 -22.29
C ASP A 869 1.01 -38.66 -22.03
N CYS A 870 1.98 -39.40 -21.48
CA CYS A 870 3.28 -38.84 -21.13
C CYS A 870 4.05 -38.31 -22.35
N CYS A 871 4.76 -37.18 -22.14
CA CYS A 871 5.78 -36.54 -23.00
C CYS A 871 5.38 -35.29 -23.80
N GLY A 872 4.13 -34.83 -23.77
CA GLY A 872 3.72 -33.58 -24.45
C GLY A 872 3.12 -32.48 -23.56
N LYS A 873 2.60 -32.83 -22.38
CA LYS A 873 1.93 -31.91 -21.45
C LYS A 873 2.57 -32.01 -20.06
N TYR A 874 3.14 -30.91 -19.61
CA TYR A 874 3.76 -30.79 -18.29
C TYR A 874 3.69 -29.33 -17.81
N GLU A 875 3.90 -29.14 -16.51
CA GLU A 875 4.04 -27.83 -15.87
C GLU A 875 5.33 -27.79 -15.05
N PHE A 876 5.83 -26.59 -14.76
CA PHE A 876 7.02 -26.42 -13.90
C PHE A 876 6.60 -26.20 -12.45
N TRP A 877 7.16 -27.01 -11.57
CA TRP A 877 6.89 -26.99 -10.14
C TRP A 877 8.20 -27.01 -9.37
N THR A 878 8.23 -26.30 -8.25
CA THR A 878 9.29 -26.52 -7.28
C THR A 878 9.11 -27.90 -6.66
N SER A 879 10.19 -28.54 -6.20
CA SER A 879 10.13 -29.90 -5.69
C SER A 879 11.29 -30.21 -4.77
N HIS A 880 11.04 -31.00 -3.73
CA HIS A 880 12.07 -31.61 -2.91
C HIS A 880 11.93 -33.13 -3.03
N LEU A 881 12.96 -33.76 -3.61
CA LEU A 881 12.98 -35.17 -3.98
C LEU A 881 14.24 -35.85 -3.43
N THR A 882 14.14 -37.12 -3.03
CA THR A 882 15.27 -37.90 -2.50
C THR A 882 16.37 -38.15 -3.52
N ASN A 883 15.98 -38.39 -4.77
CA ASN A 883 16.86 -38.55 -5.92
C ASN A 883 16.00 -38.39 -7.19
N GLU A 884 16.02 -37.19 -7.76
CA GLU A 884 15.27 -36.79 -8.94
C GLU A 884 15.55 -37.65 -10.19
N ALA A 885 16.68 -38.37 -10.23
CA ALA A 885 17.06 -39.25 -11.32
C ALA A 885 16.69 -40.72 -11.09
N ALA A 886 16.04 -41.06 -9.98
CA ALA A 886 15.59 -42.43 -9.70
C ALA A 886 14.38 -42.83 -10.56
N ASP A 887 14.13 -44.14 -10.67
CA ASP A 887 12.94 -44.67 -11.35
C ASP A 887 11.62 -44.24 -10.70
N ALA A 888 11.65 -44.05 -9.39
CA ALA A 888 10.54 -43.58 -8.57
C ALA A 888 11.06 -42.72 -7.40
N PRO A 889 11.41 -41.44 -7.63
CA PRO A 889 11.77 -40.52 -6.56
C PRO A 889 10.67 -40.43 -5.49
N LEU A 890 11.09 -40.36 -4.23
CA LEU A 890 10.21 -40.00 -3.12
C LEU A 890 10.30 -38.49 -2.88
N GLY A 891 9.18 -37.87 -2.51
CA GLY A 891 9.10 -36.43 -2.27
C GLY A 891 7.84 -35.79 -2.86
N ARG A 892 7.76 -34.47 -2.85
CA ARG A 892 6.56 -33.71 -3.21
C ARG A 892 6.92 -32.47 -4.02
N SER A 893 5.92 -31.96 -4.72
CA SER A 893 5.95 -30.65 -5.34
C SER A 893 5.60 -29.57 -4.33
N GLY A 894 6.19 -28.38 -4.52
CA GLY A 894 5.91 -27.19 -3.75
C GLY A 894 5.04 -26.20 -4.52
N GLU A 895 5.42 -24.93 -4.49
CA GLU A 895 4.86 -23.86 -5.32
C GLU A 895 4.95 -24.14 -6.82
N LYS A 896 3.98 -23.60 -7.55
CA LYS A 896 4.07 -23.59 -9.02
C LYS A 896 5.11 -22.55 -9.42
N PHE A 897 5.92 -22.84 -10.43
CA PHE A 897 6.99 -21.91 -10.80
C PHE A 897 6.49 -20.53 -11.25
N ASP A 898 5.29 -20.47 -11.84
CA ASP A 898 4.61 -19.20 -12.16
C ASP A 898 4.33 -18.35 -10.91
N GLU A 899 3.97 -18.97 -9.78
CA GLU A 899 3.74 -18.27 -8.51
C GLU A 899 5.05 -17.68 -8.00
N VAL A 900 6.13 -18.46 -8.04
CA VAL A 900 7.47 -18.00 -7.64
C VAL A 900 7.92 -16.77 -8.44
N ILE A 901 7.73 -16.78 -9.76
CA ILE A 901 8.08 -15.63 -10.63
C ILE A 901 7.26 -14.41 -10.23
N GLN A 902 5.94 -14.56 -10.03
CA GLN A 902 5.06 -13.47 -9.62
C GLN A 902 5.48 -12.88 -8.27
N GLU A 903 5.89 -13.73 -7.33
CA GLU A 903 6.34 -13.33 -6.00
C GLU A 903 7.67 -12.56 -6.02
N ILE A 904 8.65 -13.01 -6.82
CA ILE A 904 9.91 -12.28 -7.05
C ILE A 904 9.63 -10.92 -7.73
N ASN A 905 8.75 -10.91 -8.72
CA ASN A 905 8.38 -9.69 -9.45
C ASN A 905 7.66 -8.68 -8.56
N LYS A 906 6.75 -9.18 -7.70
CA LYS A 906 6.07 -8.35 -6.71
C LYS A 906 7.09 -7.68 -5.79
N PHE A 907 8.00 -8.47 -5.21
CA PHE A 907 9.01 -7.94 -4.31
C PHE A 907 9.93 -6.92 -4.99
N THR A 908 10.46 -7.23 -6.18
CA THR A 908 11.38 -6.34 -6.91
C THR A 908 10.73 -5.06 -7.44
N ASN A 909 9.41 -5.05 -7.64
CA ASN A 909 8.64 -3.85 -7.98
C ASN A 909 8.43 -2.94 -6.76
N GLU A 910 8.11 -3.52 -5.60
CA GLU A 910 7.91 -2.79 -4.34
C GLU A 910 9.24 -2.28 -3.74
N ASN A 911 10.34 -3.01 -4.00
CA ASN A 911 11.64 -2.81 -3.36
C ASN A 911 12.76 -2.67 -4.40
N PRO A 912 12.81 -1.58 -5.19
CA PRO A 912 13.85 -1.38 -6.20
C PRO A 912 15.23 -1.19 -5.57
N GLY A 913 16.25 -1.73 -6.23
CA GLY A 913 17.66 -1.57 -5.87
C GLY A 913 18.21 -2.70 -5.00
N GLU A 914 17.48 -3.81 -4.85
CA GLU A 914 17.95 -5.02 -4.17
C GLU A 914 18.70 -5.96 -5.14
N VAL A 915 19.60 -6.79 -4.59
CA VAL A 915 20.32 -7.82 -5.36
C VAL A 915 19.88 -9.20 -4.89
N ILE A 916 19.30 -10.00 -5.78
CA ILE A 916 18.71 -11.31 -5.47
C ILE A 916 19.42 -12.40 -6.28
N MET A 917 19.82 -13.47 -5.61
CA MET A 917 20.48 -14.63 -6.21
C MET A 917 19.52 -15.82 -6.23
N LEU A 918 19.21 -16.32 -7.43
CA LEU A 918 18.39 -17.49 -7.66
C LEU A 918 19.27 -18.63 -8.17
N GLN A 919 19.45 -19.66 -7.36
CA GLN A 919 20.16 -20.87 -7.73
C GLN A 919 19.15 -21.94 -8.13
N PHE A 920 19.11 -22.32 -9.40
CA PHE A 920 18.23 -23.38 -9.90
C PHE A 920 18.93 -24.74 -9.99
N ARG A 921 18.28 -25.78 -9.45
CA ARG A 921 18.73 -27.19 -9.53
C ARG A 921 17.67 -28.11 -10.10
N TYR A 922 18.03 -29.39 -10.25
CA TYR A 922 17.29 -30.47 -10.90
C TYR A 922 17.16 -30.29 -12.41
N LEU A 923 16.40 -29.30 -12.89
CA LEU A 923 16.22 -29.04 -14.33
C LEU A 923 15.96 -30.33 -15.13
N VAL A 924 15.12 -31.20 -14.56
CA VAL A 924 14.77 -32.52 -15.07
C VAL A 924 13.27 -32.73 -14.88
N GLY A 925 12.68 -33.59 -15.69
CA GLY A 925 11.28 -33.93 -15.60
C GLY A 925 11.03 -35.15 -14.72
N VAL A 926 9.94 -35.12 -13.98
CA VAL A 926 9.41 -36.24 -13.21
C VAL A 926 7.96 -36.47 -13.59
N ARG A 927 7.46 -37.69 -13.42
CA ARG A 927 6.03 -37.96 -13.64
C ARG A 927 5.22 -37.64 -12.39
N ASN A 928 3.97 -37.21 -12.58
CA ASN A 928 3.03 -36.86 -11.51
C ASN A 928 2.79 -38.04 -10.56
N VAL A 929 2.83 -39.26 -11.08
CA VAL A 929 3.04 -40.48 -10.28
C VAL A 929 4.43 -41.00 -10.65
N PRO A 930 5.45 -40.79 -9.80
CA PRO A 930 6.83 -41.17 -10.11
C PRO A 930 6.95 -42.63 -10.53
N SER A 931 7.37 -42.80 -11.78
CA SER A 931 7.48 -44.08 -12.46
C SER A 931 8.37 -43.91 -13.70
N LEU A 932 9.03 -44.98 -14.13
CA LEU A 932 9.74 -45.05 -15.42
C LEU A 932 10.93 -44.07 -15.57
N GLY A 933 11.57 -43.66 -14.47
CA GLY A 933 12.79 -42.85 -14.52
C GLY A 933 12.59 -41.38 -14.88
N PRO A 934 13.68 -40.59 -14.87
CA PRO A 934 13.64 -39.16 -15.17
C PRO A 934 13.32 -38.88 -16.64
N VAL A 935 12.67 -37.75 -16.89
CA VAL A 935 12.46 -37.18 -18.23
C VAL A 935 13.49 -36.07 -18.43
N TYR A 936 14.63 -36.39 -19.05
CA TYR A 936 15.66 -35.41 -19.35
C TYR A 936 15.14 -34.38 -20.37
N TRP A 937 15.28 -33.09 -20.04
CA TRP A 937 14.77 -32.01 -20.89
C TRP A 937 15.47 -31.98 -22.24
N ASP A 938 14.68 -31.80 -23.29
CA ASP A 938 15.17 -31.45 -24.62
C ASP A 938 15.23 -29.92 -24.80
N ASN A 939 15.64 -29.47 -25.98
CA ASN A 939 15.71 -28.04 -26.29
C ASN A 939 14.35 -27.34 -26.17
N ASP A 940 13.24 -27.99 -26.51
CA ASP A 940 11.89 -27.42 -26.40
C ASP A 940 11.52 -27.18 -24.93
N THR A 941 11.71 -28.18 -24.07
CA THR A 941 11.44 -28.06 -22.63
C THR A 941 12.30 -27.01 -21.96
N LYS A 942 13.59 -26.99 -22.29
CA LYS A 942 14.54 -25.98 -21.80
C LYS A 942 14.16 -24.58 -22.26
N ASN A 943 13.80 -24.39 -23.53
CA ASN A 943 13.41 -23.08 -24.04
C ASN A 943 12.15 -22.56 -23.35
N LYS A 944 11.13 -23.41 -23.13
CA LYS A 944 9.94 -23.03 -22.34
C LYS A 944 10.28 -22.65 -20.90
N PHE A 945 11.24 -23.32 -20.28
CA PHE A 945 11.73 -22.92 -18.95
C PHE A 945 12.48 -21.58 -18.99
N PHE A 946 13.27 -21.33 -20.04
CA PHE A 946 13.98 -20.06 -20.21
C PHE A 946 13.00 -18.92 -20.47
N ASP A 947 11.96 -19.13 -21.27
CA ASP A 947 10.88 -18.16 -21.48
C ASP A 947 10.23 -17.78 -20.14
N LYS A 948 10.02 -18.76 -19.25
CA LYS A 948 9.55 -18.52 -17.88
C LYS A 948 10.54 -17.69 -17.07
N LEU A 949 11.84 -18.02 -17.09
CA LEU A 949 12.87 -17.19 -16.44
C LEU A 949 12.89 -15.76 -16.98
N LYS A 950 12.59 -15.58 -18.28
CA LYS A 950 12.52 -14.26 -18.94
C LYS A 950 11.30 -13.42 -18.50
N GLU A 951 10.38 -14.00 -17.72
CA GLU A 951 9.30 -13.24 -17.08
C GLU A 951 9.76 -12.58 -15.76
N ILE A 952 10.93 -12.93 -15.21
CA ILE A 952 11.45 -12.35 -13.95
C ILE A 952 11.94 -10.90 -14.17
N ASN A 953 11.47 -9.93 -13.39
CA ASN A 953 11.86 -8.53 -13.50
C ASN A 953 13.31 -8.29 -13.05
N ASN A 954 13.93 -7.23 -13.58
CA ASN A 954 15.25 -6.75 -13.19
C ASN A 954 16.37 -7.80 -13.29
N ARG A 955 16.27 -8.75 -14.24
CA ARG A 955 17.39 -9.64 -14.58
C ARG A 955 18.62 -8.81 -14.94
N CYS A 956 19.79 -9.38 -14.72
CA CYS A 956 21.04 -8.75 -15.08
C CYS A 956 21.71 -9.50 -16.23
N PRO A 957 21.48 -9.09 -17.49
CA PRO A 957 22.19 -9.67 -18.62
C PRO A 957 23.65 -9.21 -18.71
N ASP A 958 24.42 -9.90 -19.54
CA ASP A 958 25.73 -9.48 -20.05
C ASP A 958 26.85 -9.26 -19.02
N LEU A 959 26.80 -9.94 -17.87
CA LEU A 959 27.92 -10.04 -16.92
C LEU A 959 28.99 -11.07 -17.34
N SER A 960 28.90 -11.62 -18.54
CA SER A 960 29.76 -12.67 -19.07
C SER A 960 31.20 -12.17 -19.29
N GLY A 961 32.19 -12.83 -18.68
CA GLY A 961 33.61 -12.44 -18.79
C GLY A 961 34.10 -11.50 -17.68
N THR A 962 33.20 -11.01 -16.82
CA THR A 962 33.56 -10.38 -15.54
C THR A 962 33.62 -11.45 -14.45
N SER A 963 34.58 -11.32 -13.53
CA SER A 963 34.61 -12.15 -12.32
C SER A 963 33.42 -11.74 -11.43
N MET A 964 32.27 -12.43 -11.54
CA MET A 964 30.99 -12.00 -10.95
C MET A 964 31.07 -11.77 -9.44
N GLN A 965 31.84 -12.60 -8.73
CA GLN A 965 32.06 -12.46 -7.30
C GLN A 965 32.83 -11.18 -6.91
N ASP A 966 33.57 -10.59 -7.86
CA ASP A 966 34.32 -9.35 -7.70
C ASP A 966 33.52 -8.10 -8.09
N ILE A 967 32.30 -8.25 -8.62
CA ILE A 967 31.46 -7.10 -8.97
C ILE A 967 31.06 -6.37 -7.69
N LYS A 968 31.19 -5.05 -7.70
CA LYS A 968 30.73 -4.21 -6.59
C LYS A 968 29.22 -4.32 -6.46
N ILE A 969 28.73 -4.54 -5.25
CA ILE A 969 27.30 -4.64 -4.97
C ILE A 969 26.57 -3.35 -5.41
N GLY A 970 27.17 -2.18 -5.25
CA GLY A 970 26.60 -0.92 -5.73
C GLY A 970 26.29 -0.93 -7.23
N THR A 971 27.20 -1.49 -8.05
CA THR A 971 26.99 -1.64 -9.50
C THR A 971 25.78 -2.51 -9.80
N LEU A 972 25.59 -3.62 -9.07
CA LEU A 972 24.43 -4.49 -9.24
C LEU A 972 23.14 -3.80 -8.75
N MET A 973 23.20 -3.09 -7.63
CA MET A 973 22.06 -2.33 -7.10
C MET A 973 21.61 -1.20 -8.05
N ASP A 974 22.53 -0.65 -8.85
CA ASP A 974 22.25 0.44 -9.80
C ASP A 974 21.86 -0.03 -11.21
N LYS A 975 22.00 -1.33 -11.51
CA LYS A 975 21.48 -1.92 -12.76
C LYS A 975 19.96 -1.70 -12.88
N ASN A 976 19.48 -1.85 -14.12
CA ASN A 976 18.06 -1.70 -14.47
C ASN A 976 17.50 -0.32 -14.07
N SER A 977 18.26 0.75 -14.32
CA SER A 977 17.91 2.12 -13.93
C SER A 977 17.68 2.28 -12.42
N GLY A 978 18.57 1.71 -11.60
CA GLY A 978 18.46 1.74 -10.14
C GLY A 978 17.43 0.78 -9.54
N LYS A 979 16.86 -0.13 -10.34
CA LYS A 979 15.89 -1.14 -9.88
C LYS A 979 16.56 -2.39 -9.30
N GLY A 980 17.88 -2.50 -9.37
CA GLY A 980 18.63 -3.61 -8.79
C GLY A 980 18.81 -4.76 -9.76
N CYS A 981 19.09 -5.94 -9.22
CA CYS A 981 19.62 -7.06 -10.00
C CYS A 981 19.12 -8.42 -9.51
N VAL A 982 18.50 -9.19 -10.41
CA VAL A 982 18.20 -10.62 -10.17
C VAL A 982 19.18 -11.46 -10.97
N LEU A 983 20.06 -12.17 -10.26
CA LEU A 983 21.08 -13.06 -10.80
C LEU A 983 20.56 -14.50 -10.79
N ILE A 984 20.54 -15.13 -11.98
CA ILE A 984 19.99 -16.48 -12.16
C ILE A 984 21.13 -17.43 -12.51
N PHE A 985 21.33 -18.45 -11.68
CA PHE A 985 22.37 -19.47 -11.84
C PHE A 985 21.76 -20.85 -12.00
N LEU A 986 22.09 -21.54 -13.08
CA LEU A 986 21.57 -22.87 -13.40
C LEU A 986 22.60 -23.96 -13.12
N ASP A 987 22.24 -24.99 -12.35
CA ASP A 987 22.95 -26.26 -12.35
C ASP A 987 22.54 -27.09 -13.57
N THR A 988 23.40 -27.11 -14.59
CA THR A 988 23.08 -27.67 -15.91
C THR A 988 23.48 -29.15 -16.06
N ALA A 989 23.81 -29.84 -14.97
CA ALA A 989 24.29 -31.23 -15.00
C ALA A 989 23.30 -32.18 -15.71
N HIS A 990 22.00 -32.07 -15.43
CA HIS A 990 20.97 -32.93 -16.05
C HIS A 990 20.67 -32.54 -17.50
N LEU A 991 20.74 -31.25 -17.85
CA LEU A 991 20.60 -30.76 -19.23
C LEU A 991 21.68 -31.34 -20.15
N ALA A 992 22.83 -31.74 -19.59
CA ALA A 992 23.95 -32.27 -20.36
C ALA A 992 23.67 -33.59 -21.09
N LYS A 993 22.61 -34.30 -20.73
CA LYS A 993 22.21 -35.55 -21.38
C LYS A 993 21.72 -35.35 -22.81
N ASN A 994 20.97 -34.27 -23.05
CA ASN A 994 20.25 -34.04 -24.31
C ASN A 994 20.58 -32.69 -24.98
N ILE A 995 21.25 -31.77 -24.28
CA ILE A 995 21.48 -30.39 -24.74
C ILE A 995 22.99 -30.12 -24.82
N ASN A 996 23.46 -29.52 -25.91
CA ASN A 996 24.87 -29.17 -26.09
C ASN A 996 25.31 -28.10 -25.09
N TYR A 997 26.59 -28.11 -24.73
CA TYR A 997 27.13 -27.21 -23.69
C TYR A 997 26.83 -25.72 -23.91
N GLN A 998 26.86 -25.24 -25.15
CA GLN A 998 26.64 -23.84 -25.49
C GLN A 998 25.16 -23.40 -25.37
N ASP A 999 24.22 -24.35 -25.40
CA ASP A 999 22.77 -24.06 -25.42
C ASP A 999 22.12 -24.13 -24.02
N ARG A 1000 22.91 -24.37 -22.97
CA ARG A 1000 22.45 -24.61 -21.59
C ARG A 1000 22.30 -23.33 -20.75
N ASN A 1001 22.56 -22.17 -21.33
CA ASN A 1001 22.45 -20.86 -20.70
C ASN A 1001 22.13 -19.79 -21.76
N ASP A 1002 21.79 -18.59 -21.32
CA ASP A 1002 21.47 -17.44 -22.19
C ASP A 1002 21.92 -16.17 -21.46
N THR A 1003 23.21 -15.85 -21.61
CA THR A 1003 23.82 -14.76 -20.83
C THR A 1003 23.34 -13.38 -21.24
N SER A 1004 22.93 -13.22 -22.50
CA SER A 1004 22.25 -12.02 -23.01
C SER A 1004 20.90 -11.75 -22.33
N GLU A 1005 20.36 -12.74 -21.62
CA GLU A 1005 19.09 -12.65 -20.91
C GLU A 1005 19.28 -12.73 -19.39
N GLY A 1006 20.52 -12.73 -18.92
CA GLY A 1006 20.87 -12.82 -17.50
C GLY A 1006 20.71 -14.23 -16.91
N ILE A 1007 20.76 -15.27 -17.75
CA ILE A 1007 20.67 -16.67 -17.35
C ILE A 1007 22.06 -17.29 -17.42
N TYR A 1008 22.66 -17.52 -16.25
CA TYR A 1008 24.04 -17.99 -16.11
C TYR A 1008 24.10 -19.46 -15.70
N LYS A 1009 25.26 -20.08 -15.92
CA LYS A 1009 25.55 -21.40 -15.34
C LYS A 1009 26.08 -21.23 -13.93
N LYS A 1010 25.94 -22.23 -13.06
CA LYS A 1010 26.44 -22.16 -11.67
C LYS A 1010 27.94 -21.86 -11.56
N ASP A 1011 28.72 -22.24 -12.57
CA ASP A 1011 30.16 -22.03 -12.66
C ASP A 1011 30.55 -20.68 -13.27
N SER A 1012 29.58 -19.81 -13.59
CA SER A 1012 29.84 -18.42 -14.02
C SER A 1012 30.30 -17.52 -12.86
N MET A 1013 30.15 -17.99 -11.61
CA MET A 1013 30.66 -17.33 -10.41
C MET A 1013 31.39 -18.35 -9.54
N SER A 1014 32.50 -17.94 -8.93
CA SER A 1014 33.24 -18.80 -8.01
C SER A 1014 32.52 -18.88 -6.66
N TRP A 1015 31.96 -20.05 -6.33
CA TRP A 1015 31.30 -20.27 -5.05
C TRP A 1015 31.55 -21.67 -4.50
N THR A 1016 31.25 -21.84 -3.21
CA THR A 1016 31.25 -23.13 -2.53
C THR A 1016 29.88 -23.35 -1.92
N ASP A 1017 29.35 -24.54 -2.14
CA ASP A 1017 28.05 -24.99 -1.65
C ASP A 1017 28.28 -25.94 -0.46
N ALA A 1018 28.48 -25.36 0.72
CA ALA A 1018 28.99 -26.09 1.88
C ALA A 1018 27.84 -26.76 2.63
N TRP A 1019 27.60 -28.02 2.29
CA TRP A 1019 26.59 -28.87 2.91
C TRP A 1019 27.20 -29.76 4.00
N PRO A 1020 26.83 -29.60 5.29
CA PRO A 1020 27.42 -30.39 6.36
C PRO A 1020 27.07 -31.89 6.31
N GLU A 1021 25.91 -32.28 5.78
CA GLU A 1021 25.46 -33.68 5.73
C GLU A 1021 25.53 -34.38 7.11
N LYS A 1022 24.94 -33.75 8.13
CA LYS A 1022 24.89 -34.29 9.51
C LYS A 1022 23.46 -34.28 10.04
N GLU A 1023 23.08 -35.35 10.73
CA GLU A 1023 21.77 -35.43 11.37
C GLU A 1023 21.72 -34.53 12.61
N ASP A 1024 22.71 -34.64 13.50
CA ASP A 1024 22.76 -33.92 14.78
C ASP A 1024 23.20 -32.45 14.64
N THR A 1025 22.53 -31.56 15.37
CA THR A 1025 22.77 -30.10 15.32
C THR A 1025 24.19 -29.72 15.71
N LYS A 1026 24.79 -30.35 16.73
CA LYS A 1026 26.15 -30.01 17.17
C LYS A 1026 27.16 -30.35 16.09
N GLN A 1027 27.09 -31.57 15.55
CA GLN A 1027 27.99 -32.01 14.48
C GLN A 1027 27.82 -31.17 13.22
N MET A 1028 26.57 -30.79 12.89
CA MET A 1028 26.26 -29.92 11.77
C MET A 1028 26.92 -28.55 11.95
N ALA A 1029 26.70 -27.88 13.08
CA ALA A 1029 27.23 -26.56 13.38
C ALA A 1029 28.77 -26.54 13.36
N GLU A 1030 29.42 -27.51 14.01
CA GLU A 1030 30.89 -27.62 14.05
C GLU A 1030 31.50 -27.82 12.66
N LYS A 1031 30.85 -28.63 11.81
CA LYS A 1031 31.30 -28.85 10.43
C LYS A 1031 31.05 -27.63 9.54
N ALA A 1032 29.93 -26.93 9.70
CA ALA A 1032 29.62 -25.70 8.98
C ALA A 1032 30.65 -24.59 9.30
N ILE A 1033 30.97 -24.42 10.59
CA ILE A 1033 31.99 -23.47 11.07
C ILE A 1033 33.35 -23.79 10.45
N THR A 1034 33.78 -25.05 10.56
CA THR A 1034 35.05 -25.51 9.98
C THR A 1034 35.13 -25.20 8.47
N ALA A 1035 34.01 -25.37 7.75
CA ALA A 1035 33.95 -25.12 6.32
C ALA A 1035 34.14 -23.64 5.96
N TRP A 1036 33.51 -22.71 6.68
CA TRP A 1036 33.69 -21.28 6.38
C TRP A 1036 35.00 -20.70 6.92
N GLU A 1037 35.58 -21.27 7.98
CA GLU A 1037 36.93 -20.91 8.43
C GLU A 1037 37.97 -21.26 7.36
N GLY A 1038 37.76 -22.38 6.66
CA GLY A 1038 38.56 -22.81 5.52
C GLY A 1038 38.22 -22.14 4.18
N LYS A 1039 37.34 -21.12 4.14
CA LYS A 1039 36.91 -20.52 2.86
C LYS A 1039 38.08 -19.87 2.09
N LEU A 1040 38.02 -19.99 0.77
CA LEU A 1040 38.90 -19.28 -0.17
C LEU A 1040 38.46 -17.82 -0.32
N ASP A 1041 39.41 -16.88 -0.27
CA ASP A 1041 39.10 -15.44 -0.20
C ASP A 1041 38.37 -14.89 -1.44
N ASN A 1042 38.47 -15.55 -2.61
CA ASN A 1042 37.79 -15.14 -3.85
C ASN A 1042 36.60 -16.05 -4.20
N HIS A 1043 35.97 -16.70 -3.22
CA HIS A 1043 34.80 -17.56 -3.43
C HIS A 1043 33.67 -17.15 -2.50
N VAL A 1044 32.46 -17.04 -3.06
CA VAL A 1044 31.24 -16.91 -2.26
C VAL A 1044 31.02 -18.21 -1.50
N HIS A 1045 30.93 -18.14 -0.18
CA HIS A 1045 30.68 -19.32 0.66
C HIS A 1045 29.22 -19.42 1.08
N VAL A 1046 28.50 -20.42 0.54
CA VAL A 1046 27.13 -20.72 0.91
C VAL A 1046 27.16 -21.70 2.09
N ALA A 1047 26.95 -21.19 3.30
CA ALA A 1047 26.89 -22.00 4.50
C ALA A 1047 25.48 -22.54 4.70
N GLN A 1048 25.29 -23.83 4.41
CA GLN A 1048 24.02 -24.50 4.68
C GLN A 1048 23.91 -24.86 6.17
N TRP A 1049 23.23 -24.01 6.93
CA TRP A 1049 22.98 -24.22 8.36
C TRP A 1049 21.72 -25.07 8.57
N LEU A 1050 21.79 -26.32 8.14
CA LEU A 1050 20.66 -27.26 8.19
C LEU A 1050 21.13 -28.68 8.47
N CYS A 1051 20.31 -29.42 9.21
CA CYS A 1051 20.52 -30.84 9.47
C CYS A 1051 19.96 -31.69 8.32
N THR A 1052 20.54 -32.87 8.11
CA THR A 1052 20.13 -33.82 7.07
C THR A 1052 19.69 -35.13 7.73
N PRO A 1053 18.51 -35.18 8.36
CA PRO A 1053 18.02 -36.38 9.03
C PRO A 1053 17.74 -37.49 8.01
N ASN A 1054 18.01 -38.75 8.37
CA ASN A 1054 17.55 -39.86 7.55
C ASN A 1054 16.01 -39.87 7.44
N PRO A 1055 15.46 -40.49 6.37
CA PRO A 1055 14.01 -40.48 6.11
C PRO A 1055 13.16 -41.10 7.22
N LEU A 1056 13.69 -42.06 8.01
CA LEU A 1056 12.94 -42.66 9.11
C LEU A 1056 12.80 -41.65 10.27
N THR A 1057 13.86 -40.94 10.60
CA THR A 1057 13.87 -39.88 11.61
C THR A 1057 12.91 -38.75 11.21
N SER A 1058 13.02 -38.22 9.98
CA SER A 1058 12.20 -37.08 9.52
C SER A 1058 10.71 -37.40 9.27
N THR A 1059 10.38 -38.68 9.15
CA THR A 1059 9.01 -39.15 8.87
C THR A 1059 8.29 -39.65 10.11
N PHE A 1060 8.99 -40.34 11.01
CA PHE A 1060 8.37 -41.07 12.11
C PHE A 1060 8.75 -40.54 13.50
N VAL A 1061 9.79 -39.71 13.62
CA VAL A 1061 10.31 -39.26 14.93
C VAL A 1061 10.20 -37.73 15.08
N HIS A 1062 10.77 -36.97 14.15
CA HIS A 1062 10.78 -35.50 14.17
C HIS A 1062 10.44 -34.96 12.79
N SER A 1063 9.82 -33.78 12.69
CA SER A 1063 9.62 -33.12 11.40
C SER A 1063 10.84 -32.28 11.01
N LEU A 1064 11.01 -31.99 9.71
CA LEU A 1064 12.01 -31.02 9.26
C LEU A 1064 11.81 -29.66 9.95
N GLN A 1065 10.55 -29.27 10.19
CA GLN A 1065 10.22 -28.07 10.94
C GLN A 1065 10.73 -28.12 12.38
N SER A 1066 10.51 -29.22 13.11
CA SER A 1066 10.94 -29.30 14.52
C SER A 1066 12.45 -29.27 14.62
N ILE A 1067 13.16 -29.93 13.69
CA ILE A 1067 14.63 -29.92 13.65
C ILE A 1067 15.17 -28.53 13.33
N ALA A 1068 14.56 -27.81 12.39
CA ALA A 1068 14.99 -26.46 12.01
C ALA A 1068 14.70 -25.43 13.12
N VAL A 1069 13.45 -25.36 13.58
CA VAL A 1069 12.94 -24.30 14.47
C VAL A 1069 13.45 -24.46 15.92
N LEU A 1070 13.60 -25.69 16.41
CA LEU A 1070 13.92 -25.93 17.83
C LEU A 1070 15.44 -25.98 18.12
N PRO A 1071 16.22 -26.99 17.66
CA PRO A 1071 17.65 -27.02 17.97
C PRO A 1071 18.52 -26.26 16.95
N THR A 1072 18.17 -26.25 15.67
CA THR A 1072 19.14 -25.93 14.60
C THR A 1072 19.30 -24.45 14.32
N ASN A 1073 18.23 -23.75 13.91
CA ASN A 1073 18.29 -22.32 13.64
C ASN A 1073 18.75 -21.51 14.86
N PRO A 1074 18.28 -21.81 16.10
CA PRO A 1074 18.70 -21.04 17.25
C PRO A 1074 20.19 -21.21 17.59
N ALA A 1075 20.81 -22.34 17.22
CA ALA A 1075 22.25 -22.54 17.37
C ALA A 1075 23.09 -21.57 16.51
N LEU A 1076 22.55 -21.03 15.41
CA LEU A 1076 23.25 -20.05 14.59
C LEU A 1076 23.64 -18.81 15.40
N TYR A 1077 22.74 -18.33 16.25
CA TYR A 1077 22.90 -17.06 16.95
C TYR A 1077 23.92 -17.11 18.09
N TRP A 1078 23.99 -18.20 18.85
CA TRP A 1078 24.96 -18.33 19.94
C TRP A 1078 26.23 -19.07 19.50
N ARG A 1079 26.14 -20.13 18.69
CA ARG A 1079 27.32 -20.89 18.27
C ARG A 1079 27.96 -20.30 17.02
N GLY A 1080 27.15 -20.03 16.01
CA GLY A 1080 27.60 -19.57 14.70
C GLY A 1080 28.20 -18.16 14.75
N VAL A 1081 27.45 -17.18 15.28
CA VAL A 1081 27.89 -15.77 15.36
C VAL A 1081 29.23 -15.62 16.06
N ASN A 1082 29.48 -16.37 17.13
CA ASN A 1082 30.74 -16.29 17.88
C ASN A 1082 31.96 -16.75 17.06
N GLU A 1083 31.77 -17.41 15.92
CA GLU A 1083 32.83 -17.82 14.98
C GLU A 1083 32.86 -16.99 13.69
N ILE A 1084 31.92 -16.06 13.51
CA ILE A 1084 31.94 -15.12 12.38
C ILE A 1084 32.89 -13.99 12.73
N LYS A 1085 34.04 -13.96 12.07
CA LYS A 1085 35.13 -12.99 12.31
C LYS A 1085 35.17 -11.97 11.16
N PRO A 1086 35.62 -10.72 11.39
CA PRO A 1086 35.79 -9.72 10.32
C PRO A 1086 36.61 -10.23 9.12
N GLU A 1087 37.55 -11.15 9.36
CA GLU A 1087 38.44 -11.72 8.35
C GLU A 1087 37.91 -13.02 7.73
N LYS A 1088 37.03 -13.76 8.41
CA LYS A 1088 36.51 -15.07 8.00
C LYS A 1088 35.04 -15.22 8.39
N PHE A 1089 34.17 -15.20 7.40
CA PHE A 1089 32.72 -15.24 7.56
C PHE A 1089 32.03 -15.95 6.38
N PRO A 1090 30.86 -16.58 6.56
CA PRO A 1090 30.07 -17.09 5.45
C PRO A 1090 29.41 -15.95 4.67
N ASN A 1091 29.20 -16.12 3.36
CA ASN A 1091 28.53 -15.13 2.53
C ASN A 1091 27.01 -15.33 2.47
N VAL A 1092 26.57 -16.59 2.58
CA VAL A 1092 25.15 -16.91 2.65
C VAL A 1092 24.91 -17.74 3.90
N LEU A 1093 23.98 -17.27 4.73
CA LEU A 1093 23.48 -18.02 5.88
C LEU A 1093 22.17 -18.71 5.44
N MET A 1094 22.29 -19.93 4.91
CA MET A 1094 21.15 -20.64 4.34
C MET A 1094 20.46 -21.53 5.39
N VAL A 1095 19.17 -21.30 5.62
CA VAL A 1095 18.37 -21.99 6.65
C VAL A 1095 17.08 -22.59 6.09
N ASP A 1096 16.51 -23.55 6.83
CA ASP A 1096 15.12 -23.99 6.68
C ASP A 1096 14.20 -23.16 7.60
N TYR A 1097 12.94 -22.95 7.20
CA TYR A 1097 11.90 -22.23 7.96
C TYR A 1097 12.32 -20.83 8.44
N ILE A 1098 12.80 -19.99 7.52
CA ILE A 1098 13.26 -18.62 7.83
C ILE A 1098 12.23 -17.83 8.64
N GLY A 1099 12.68 -17.20 9.73
CA GLY A 1099 11.87 -16.31 10.59
C GLY A 1099 10.92 -17.02 11.57
N MET A 1100 10.77 -18.35 11.50
CA MET A 1100 9.92 -19.09 12.43
C MET A 1100 10.62 -19.35 13.76
N VAL A 1101 9.89 -19.07 14.86
CA VAL A 1101 10.35 -19.36 16.25
C VAL A 1101 9.40 -20.34 16.94
N LEU A 1102 8.11 -20.36 16.55
CA LEU A 1102 7.11 -21.26 17.09
C LEU A 1102 6.65 -22.25 16.03
N MET A 1103 6.52 -23.51 16.41
CA MET A 1103 6.01 -24.57 15.54
C MET A 1103 4.61 -24.21 15.02
N ASN A 1104 4.40 -24.36 13.70
CA ASN A 1104 3.12 -24.12 13.03
C ASN A 1104 2.53 -22.69 13.09
N GLU A 1105 3.20 -21.70 13.71
CA GLU A 1105 2.73 -20.31 13.72
C GLU A 1105 3.35 -19.50 12.55
N ALA A 1106 2.77 -19.64 11.35
CA ALA A 1106 3.27 -19.02 10.12
C ALA A 1106 2.83 -17.56 9.89
N GLY A 1107 2.05 -16.98 10.80
CA GLY A 1107 1.54 -15.61 10.64
C GLY A 1107 2.68 -14.59 10.77
N TRP A 1108 2.68 -13.55 9.93
CA TRP A 1108 3.73 -12.51 9.92
C TRP A 1108 4.00 -11.92 11.32
N ASN A 1109 2.95 -11.74 12.15
CA ASN A 1109 3.06 -11.20 13.51
C ASN A 1109 3.70 -12.19 14.52
N ALA A 1110 3.74 -13.49 14.20
CA ALA A 1110 4.38 -14.52 15.01
C ALA A 1110 5.85 -14.76 14.61
N LEU A 1111 6.29 -14.22 13.47
CA LEU A 1111 7.67 -14.32 13.01
C LEU A 1111 8.62 -13.43 13.85
N SER A 1112 9.90 -13.78 13.81
CA SER A 1112 10.98 -13.02 14.47
C SER A 1112 11.99 -12.50 13.47
N ALA A 1113 12.38 -11.23 13.61
CA ALA A 1113 13.30 -10.54 12.72
C ALA A 1113 14.79 -10.85 13.01
N GLU A 1114 15.10 -11.96 13.68
CA GLU A 1114 16.46 -12.29 14.12
C GLU A 1114 17.45 -12.42 12.97
N LEU A 1115 17.17 -13.25 11.95
CA LEU A 1115 18.08 -13.45 10.81
C LEU A 1115 18.16 -12.19 9.92
N TYR A 1116 17.05 -11.46 9.80
CA TYR A 1116 16.98 -10.15 9.12
C TYR A 1116 17.93 -9.14 9.77
N THR A 1117 17.79 -8.94 11.08
CA THR A 1117 18.62 -8.01 11.85
C THR A 1117 20.07 -8.50 11.94
N LEU A 1118 20.30 -9.82 12.00
CA LEU A 1118 21.63 -10.43 11.98
C LEU A 1118 22.38 -10.07 10.69
N ALA A 1119 21.76 -10.23 9.51
CA ALA A 1119 22.42 -9.89 8.26
C ALA A 1119 22.76 -8.40 8.12
N ILE A 1120 21.84 -7.52 8.55
CA ILE A 1120 22.10 -6.07 8.61
C ILE A 1120 23.29 -5.81 9.54
N GLY A 1121 23.26 -6.38 10.74
CA GLY A 1121 24.30 -6.16 11.75
C GLY A 1121 25.65 -6.70 11.34
N LEU A 1122 25.73 -7.90 10.76
CA LEU A 1122 27.00 -8.45 10.28
C LEU A 1122 27.61 -7.58 9.18
N ASN A 1123 26.80 -7.00 8.28
CA ASN A 1123 27.32 -6.10 7.25
C ASN A 1123 27.70 -4.72 7.80
N LEU A 1124 26.88 -4.12 8.67
CA LEU A 1124 27.14 -2.79 9.24
C LEU A 1124 28.28 -2.80 10.25
N TYR A 1125 28.37 -3.86 11.05
CA TYR A 1125 29.35 -4.03 12.11
C TYR A 1125 30.49 -4.95 11.69
N THR A 1126 30.30 -6.28 11.72
CA THR A 1126 31.39 -7.26 11.64
C THR A 1126 32.26 -7.14 10.39
N VAL A 1127 31.64 -7.04 9.21
CA VAL A 1127 32.39 -6.90 7.95
C VAL A 1127 33.03 -5.50 7.83
N SER A 1128 32.39 -4.47 8.38
CA SER A 1128 32.93 -3.10 8.39
C SER A 1128 34.18 -2.94 9.25
N GLU A 1129 34.44 -3.84 10.19
CA GLU A 1129 35.66 -3.88 11.02
C GLU A 1129 36.90 -4.28 10.21
N ASN A 1130 36.72 -4.85 9.01
CA ASN A 1130 37.83 -5.25 8.15
C ASN A 1130 38.21 -4.13 7.16
N CYS A 1131 39.28 -3.38 7.47
CA CYS A 1131 39.74 -2.26 6.65
C CYS A 1131 40.16 -2.63 5.21
N LYS A 1132 40.38 -3.92 4.89
CA LYS A 1132 40.66 -4.37 3.51
C LYS A 1132 39.39 -4.43 2.67
N ILE A 1133 38.26 -4.74 3.29
CA ILE A 1133 36.94 -4.82 2.64
C ILE A 1133 36.26 -3.45 2.68
N ASN A 1134 36.37 -2.76 3.81
CA ASN A 1134 35.72 -1.49 4.06
C ASN A 1134 36.79 -0.39 4.28
N PRO A 1135 37.20 0.34 3.22
CA PRO A 1135 38.26 1.33 3.34
C PRO A 1135 37.83 2.58 4.15
N MET A 1136 36.52 2.78 4.34
CA MET A 1136 35.96 3.82 5.21
C MET A 1136 35.92 3.34 6.66
N ARG A 1137 36.01 4.26 7.61
CA ARG A 1137 35.82 3.99 9.03
C ARG A 1137 34.47 3.29 9.30
N ASN A 1138 34.43 2.41 10.30
CA ASN A 1138 33.21 1.67 10.65
C ASN A 1138 32.03 2.65 10.83
N PRO A 1139 30.90 2.47 10.10
CA PRO A 1139 29.78 3.41 10.10
C PRO A 1139 29.07 3.53 11.44
N LEU A 1140 29.29 2.59 12.37
CA LEU A 1140 28.69 2.61 13.70
C LEU A 1140 29.49 3.42 14.72
N LEU A 1141 30.72 3.83 14.39
CA LEU A 1141 31.49 4.72 15.24
C LEU A 1141 31.03 6.18 15.09
N PRO A 1142 31.17 7.04 16.12
CA PRO A 1142 30.84 8.46 16.02
C PRO A 1142 31.68 9.14 14.93
N PRO A 1143 31.10 9.91 13.99
CA PRO A 1143 31.88 10.55 12.93
C PRO A 1143 32.90 11.53 13.51
N ARG A 1144 34.10 11.61 12.90
CA ARG A 1144 35.16 12.52 13.38
C ARG A 1144 34.84 13.99 13.14
N LYS A 1145 33.95 14.28 12.18
CA LYS A 1145 33.41 15.62 11.89
C LYS A 1145 31.93 15.68 12.26
N SER A 1146 31.49 16.80 12.85
CA SER A 1146 30.09 17.02 13.19
C SER A 1146 29.26 17.25 11.92
N GLY A 1147 28.53 16.22 11.48
CA GLY A 1147 27.60 16.28 10.35
C GLY A 1147 26.13 16.21 10.80
N ARG A 1148 25.23 16.78 9.99
CA ARG A 1148 23.78 16.67 10.20
C ARG A 1148 23.33 15.24 9.89
N LYS A 1149 22.63 14.58 10.82
CA LYS A 1149 22.17 13.19 10.67
C LYS A 1149 21.04 13.10 9.63
N VAL A 1150 21.21 12.23 8.63
CA VAL A 1150 20.15 11.84 7.69
C VAL A 1150 19.33 10.70 8.33
N PRO A 1151 18.00 10.75 8.34
CA PRO A 1151 17.18 9.65 8.85
C PRO A 1151 17.42 8.35 8.07
N ASN A 1152 17.79 7.27 8.76
CA ASN A 1152 17.93 5.95 8.16
C ASN A 1152 16.58 5.22 8.18
N PRO A 1153 16.03 4.80 7.03
CA PRO A 1153 14.72 4.15 6.95
C PRO A 1153 14.64 2.78 7.64
N LEU A 1154 15.77 2.15 7.97
CA LEU A 1154 15.82 0.89 8.73
C LEU A 1154 15.72 1.10 10.25
N VAL A 1155 15.90 2.33 10.72
CA VAL A 1155 15.84 2.65 12.15
C VAL A 1155 14.39 2.89 12.54
N SER A 1156 13.75 1.85 13.07
CA SER A 1156 12.39 1.92 13.61
C SER A 1156 12.27 3.03 14.66
N GLN A 1157 11.20 3.82 14.55
CA GLN A 1157 10.77 4.83 15.54
C GLN A 1157 9.78 4.26 16.55
N PHE A 1158 9.47 2.96 16.46
CA PHE A 1158 8.55 2.30 17.38
C PHE A 1158 9.11 2.32 18.80
N ASN A 1159 8.31 2.81 19.75
CA ASN A 1159 8.62 2.80 21.17
C ASN A 1159 7.42 2.32 22.02
N GLY A 1160 6.59 1.45 21.44
CA GLY A 1160 5.43 0.85 22.10
C GLY A 1160 5.73 -0.54 22.70
N ILE A 1161 4.68 -1.32 22.96
CA ILE A 1161 4.77 -2.71 23.43
C ILE A 1161 4.11 -3.64 22.43
N ILE A 1162 4.79 -4.72 22.06
CA ILE A 1162 4.24 -5.85 21.30
C ILE A 1162 4.02 -7.01 22.28
N PHE A 1163 2.77 -7.41 22.50
CA PHE A 1163 2.44 -8.51 23.42
C PHE A 1163 2.56 -9.88 22.75
N ALA A 1164 2.67 -10.94 23.55
CA ALA A 1164 2.80 -12.32 23.08
C ALA A 1164 1.65 -12.79 22.16
N ASN A 1165 0.47 -12.18 22.27
CA ASN A 1165 -0.69 -12.47 21.42
C ASN A 1165 -0.71 -11.67 20.10
N GLY A 1166 0.32 -10.86 19.83
CA GLY A 1166 0.44 -10.02 18.63
C GLY A 1166 -0.28 -8.68 18.71
N THR A 1167 -0.93 -8.34 19.83
CA THR A 1167 -1.48 -6.99 20.04
C THR A 1167 -0.38 -5.97 20.27
N ILE A 1168 -0.63 -4.73 19.83
CA ILE A 1168 0.34 -3.64 19.90
C ILE A 1168 -0.26 -2.49 20.73
N MET A 1169 0.52 -1.94 21.64
CA MET A 1169 0.23 -0.72 22.38
C MET A 1169 1.25 0.34 22.00
N ASP A 1170 0.87 1.28 21.15
CA ASP A 1170 1.80 2.27 20.58
C ASP A 1170 2.29 3.30 21.59
N ASN A 1171 1.45 3.64 22.58
CA ASN A 1171 1.75 4.67 23.59
C ASN A 1171 1.54 4.11 25.00
N PRO A 1172 2.41 3.20 25.49
CA PRO A 1172 2.30 2.65 26.82
C PRO A 1172 2.56 3.73 27.88
N PRO A 1173 1.89 3.68 29.05
CA PRO A 1173 2.26 4.51 30.19
C PRO A 1173 3.74 4.31 30.55
N PRO A 1174 4.50 5.38 30.90
CA PRO A 1174 5.94 5.26 31.20
C PRO A 1174 6.30 4.34 32.37
N THR A 1175 5.32 3.93 33.18
CA THR A 1175 5.48 3.01 34.31
C THR A 1175 5.04 1.59 33.97
N TYR A 1176 4.46 1.35 32.79
CA TYR A 1176 3.92 0.05 32.42
C TYR A 1176 4.95 -0.79 31.64
N HIS A 1177 5.47 -1.82 32.29
CA HIS A 1177 6.47 -2.71 31.74
C HIS A 1177 6.08 -4.17 32.00
N PRO A 1178 5.70 -4.94 30.96
CA PRO A 1178 5.26 -6.32 31.12
C PRO A 1178 6.31 -7.18 31.83
N GLY A 1179 5.84 -8.02 32.75
CA GLY A 1179 6.70 -8.90 33.54
C GLY A 1179 7.50 -8.22 34.65
N ARG A 1180 7.37 -6.90 34.85
CA ARG A 1180 7.99 -6.19 35.99
C ARG A 1180 7.20 -6.47 37.27
N VAL A 1181 7.88 -6.92 38.32
CA VAL A 1181 7.24 -7.26 39.60
C VAL A 1181 7.17 -6.07 40.55
N GLU A 1182 6.06 -5.91 41.29
CA GLU A 1182 5.86 -4.84 42.28
C GLU A 1182 6.69 -5.03 43.56
N PHE A 1183 6.84 -6.29 43.98
CA PHE A 1183 7.57 -6.65 45.19
C PHE A 1183 8.63 -7.70 44.89
N LEU A 1184 9.83 -7.49 45.41
CA LEU A 1184 10.86 -8.52 45.50
C LEU A 1184 10.55 -9.36 46.75
N ARG A 1185 10.28 -10.65 46.55
CA ARG A 1185 9.80 -11.54 47.61
C ARG A 1185 10.96 -12.07 48.45
N ASN A 1186 10.66 -12.43 49.71
CA ASN A 1186 11.61 -13.19 50.54
C ASN A 1186 12.06 -14.44 49.77
N GLY A 1187 13.37 -14.61 49.61
CA GLY A 1187 13.99 -15.65 48.80
C GLY A 1187 14.49 -15.19 47.43
N THR A 1188 14.29 -13.91 47.05
CA THR A 1188 14.92 -13.35 45.83
C THR A 1188 16.44 -13.39 45.96
N VAL A 1189 17.12 -13.93 44.94
CA VAL A 1189 18.59 -14.05 44.86
C VAL A 1189 19.13 -13.01 43.88
N PHE A 1190 20.13 -12.25 44.33
CA PHE A 1190 20.84 -11.27 43.51
C PHE A 1190 22.12 -11.87 42.90
N SER A 1191 22.62 -11.26 41.82
CA SER A 1191 23.81 -11.72 41.08
C SER A 1191 25.10 -11.79 41.92
N ASN A 1192 25.16 -11.13 43.08
CA ASN A 1192 26.27 -11.24 44.03
C ASN A 1192 26.12 -12.40 45.05
N GLY A 1193 25.06 -13.21 44.93
CA GLY A 1193 24.75 -14.33 45.81
C GLY A 1193 23.96 -13.95 47.06
N THR A 1194 23.64 -12.67 47.27
CA THR A 1194 22.81 -12.23 48.39
C THR A 1194 21.38 -12.74 48.22
N VAL A 1195 20.78 -13.24 49.30
CA VAL A 1195 19.38 -13.69 49.35
C VAL A 1195 18.58 -12.72 50.21
N LEU A 1196 17.46 -12.27 49.71
CA LEU A 1196 16.57 -11.33 50.39
C LEU A 1196 15.79 -12.05 51.51
N GLU A 1197 15.93 -11.61 52.77
CA GLU A 1197 15.29 -12.25 53.94
C GLU A 1197 13.84 -11.80 54.20
N GLU A 1198 13.44 -10.64 53.67
CA GLU A 1198 12.10 -10.06 53.84
C GLU A 1198 11.57 -9.53 52.50
N THR A 1199 10.26 -9.59 52.27
CA THR A 1199 9.68 -9.03 51.04
C THR A 1199 9.79 -7.51 51.07
N VAL A 1200 10.38 -6.91 50.04
CA VAL A 1200 10.54 -5.45 49.90
C VAL A 1200 9.92 -4.95 48.60
N PRO A 1201 9.46 -3.68 48.53
CA PRO A 1201 9.06 -3.07 47.27
C PRO A 1201 10.20 -3.12 46.24
N ASN A 1202 9.89 -3.47 44.99
CA ASN A 1202 10.88 -3.41 43.93
C ASN A 1202 11.21 -1.93 43.63
N PRO A 1203 12.46 -1.47 43.85
CA PRO A 1203 12.82 -0.06 43.67
C PRO A 1203 12.60 0.43 42.24
N ASP A 1204 12.61 -0.48 41.26
CA ASP A 1204 12.44 -0.16 39.85
C ASP A 1204 10.98 -0.24 39.37
N PHE A 1205 10.02 -0.64 40.23
CA PHE A 1205 8.63 -0.83 39.82
C PHE A 1205 8.01 0.44 39.23
N ASN A 1206 8.05 1.54 39.98
CA ASN A 1206 7.55 2.85 39.57
C ASN A 1206 8.59 3.70 38.83
N SER A 1207 9.76 3.14 38.53
CA SER A 1207 10.80 3.87 37.83
C SER A 1207 10.35 4.18 36.40
N THR A 1208 10.27 5.47 36.09
CA THR A 1208 10.18 6.00 34.73
C THR A 1208 11.57 6.22 34.13
N SER A 1209 12.63 6.06 34.92
CA SER A 1209 14.00 6.19 34.46
C SER A 1209 14.45 4.85 33.88
N PHE A 1210 14.02 4.61 32.65
CA PHE A 1210 14.62 3.63 31.75
C PHE A 1210 15.15 4.33 30.52
#